data_AF-A0A7C8I257-F1
#
_entry.id   AF-A0A7C8I257-F1
#
_cell.length_a   1.000
_cell.length_b   1.000
_cell.length_c   1.000
_cell.angle_alpha   90.00
_cell.angle_beta   90.00
_cell.angle_gamma   90.00
#
_symmetry.space_group_name_H-M   'P 1'
#
loop_
_entity.id
_entity.type
_entity.pdbx_description
1 polymer ?
#
loop_
_entity_poly.entity_id
_entity_poly.type
_entity_poly.pdbx_seq_one_letter_code
_entity_poly.pdbx_strand_id
1 'polypeptide(L)'
;MNAVRAKVQQQQTQQQDSEAPKGFTTFPEFITYLASRKCPKCSTALIQSPRDIMGLFESWLSGKAQPSSLLTCRKCSATTCIACSSQAPKPLNIEGMQVSWCCSRGRLFLLWVFLCAFDEQFCTAKLAEAATKGKGVSRSSRSNGVGYGGGGVSLTDMYFGRQGQGRAEMAQAQEKRKAQSAEQKTDEFNGQILLFVEQLIPSLDRQSKFDKEPPAVVADILLNSKILSYSAELLRNDSLEDAARRKPLYDVFFRFLRIIGQHPVTANQTVYNERPVRPDTVNLLTISFQNASGKEEAATPLADLLRNLNVQSTIMLNGATKNQKDFQNEEGQQLLWLCRVIYDTSQWLLDKTPGGCGTGTGGLGNAPKEYGIVEVPDDHIFRTHCFAREASHMPNPAPGRIKRLITELTSLTTGLPPGIFVKYASSRLDMMKFVIVGPSGTPYENGLFEFDLFCPANYPFVSPKCWFRGARRGITFNPNLHADGKVCLSLLGTWEGEPWRPGESTILQVMISIQAMILCEEPFCNEPSFGSARGTRESKMYNKRCQSLTIQYAMLNWLTSPPPLWQDVVNLHFKKSASQILQTVERWAKQGDTGSNSFRFDPVSPVASFKPQLQATLQPYIRSSKQSTGNVAQQAQSGASSGSSSKFGFGRRH
;
A
#
# COMPACT_ATOMS: atom_id res chain seq x y z
N MET A 1 -24.88 -8.78 21.30
CA MET A 1 -23.81 -7.80 21.58
C MET A 1 -24.31 -6.52 22.26
N ASN A 2 -25.46 -5.93 21.90
CA ASN A 2 -26.01 -4.75 22.61
C ASN A 2 -26.32 -4.97 24.11
N ALA A 3 -26.70 -6.19 24.50
CA ALA A 3 -26.95 -6.56 25.90
C ALA A 3 -25.67 -6.68 26.76
N VAL A 4 -24.51 -6.97 26.14
CA VAL A 4 -23.21 -6.98 26.82
C VAL A 4 -22.72 -5.54 27.04
N ARG A 5 -22.92 -4.67 26.04
CA ARG A 5 -22.63 -3.24 26.10
C ARG A 5 -23.38 -2.53 27.23
N ALA A 6 -24.66 -2.87 27.43
CA ALA A 6 -25.48 -2.33 28.53
C ALA A 6 -25.04 -2.81 29.93
N LYS A 7 -24.61 -4.07 30.07
CA LYS A 7 -24.11 -4.61 31.34
C LYS A 7 -22.74 -4.04 31.74
N VAL A 8 -21.86 -3.77 30.77
CA VAL A 8 -20.55 -3.13 31.02
C VAL A 8 -20.73 -1.64 31.38
N GLN A 9 -21.66 -0.92 30.72
CA GLN A 9 -21.99 0.47 31.07
C GLN A 9 -22.56 0.62 32.48
N GLN A 10 -23.48 -0.26 32.91
CA GLN A 10 -24.02 -0.23 34.27
C GLN A 10 -22.95 -0.53 35.34
N GLN A 11 -21.98 -1.40 35.07
CA GLN A 11 -20.91 -1.72 36.03
C GLN A 11 -19.84 -0.62 36.18
N GLN A 12 -19.61 0.20 35.15
CA GLN A 12 -18.63 1.29 35.17
C GLN A 12 -19.14 2.58 35.86
N THR A 13 -20.44 2.69 36.14
CA THR A 13 -21.05 3.91 36.70
C THR A 13 -20.81 4.07 38.21
N GLN A 14 -20.25 3.07 38.90
CA GLN A 14 -20.04 3.06 40.37
C GLN A 14 -18.56 3.02 40.80
N GLN A 15 -17.66 3.71 40.10
CA GLN A 15 -16.30 3.98 40.58
C GLN A 15 -16.16 5.47 40.92
N GLN A 16 -16.54 5.84 42.15
CA GLN A 16 -16.17 7.13 42.74
C GLN A 16 -14.70 7.05 43.20
N ASP A 17 -13.78 7.59 42.40
CA ASP A 17 -12.38 7.80 42.80
C ASP A 17 -12.27 9.14 43.54
N SER A 18 -11.90 9.08 44.84
CA SER A 18 -11.53 10.22 45.68
C SER A 18 -10.11 10.72 45.38
N GLU A 19 -9.98 12.04 45.32
CA GLU A 19 -8.76 12.87 45.30
C GLU A 19 -7.85 12.88 44.05
N ALA A 20 -7.59 14.10 43.56
CA ALA A 20 -6.68 14.39 42.47
C ALA A 20 -5.23 14.48 42.95
N PRO A 21 -4.28 13.92 42.18
CA PRO A 21 -3.08 14.68 41.85
C PRO A 21 -2.87 14.71 40.33
N LYS A 22 -2.36 15.85 39.81
CA LYS A 22 -1.98 16.12 38.41
C LYS A 22 -1.68 14.84 37.60
N GLY A 23 -2.40 14.63 36.49
CA GLY A 23 -2.11 13.55 35.55
C GLY A 23 -0.69 13.67 34.98
N PHE A 24 -0.12 12.55 34.51
CA PHE A 24 1.19 12.59 33.83
C PHE A 24 1.07 13.33 32.51
N THR A 25 2.00 14.26 32.27
CA THR A 25 2.01 15.06 31.05
C THR A 25 2.91 14.45 29.99
N THR A 26 3.97 13.76 30.40
CA THR A 26 4.94 13.15 29.48
C THR A 26 5.24 11.68 29.81
N PHE A 27 5.71 10.93 28.82
CA PHE A 27 6.13 9.54 29.00
C PHE A 27 7.27 9.34 30.03
N PRO A 28 8.36 10.14 30.04
CA PRO A 28 9.42 10.00 31.05
C PRO A 28 8.95 10.21 32.50
N GLU A 29 7.98 11.11 32.73
CA GLU A 29 7.38 11.31 34.06
C GLU A 29 6.68 10.03 34.56
N PHE A 30 5.91 9.39 33.67
CA PHE A 30 5.20 8.15 33.98
C PHE A 30 6.17 6.99 34.28
N ILE A 31 7.23 6.85 33.50
CA ILE A 31 8.25 5.81 33.73
C ILE A 31 9.00 6.05 35.05
N THR A 32 9.42 7.29 35.32
CA THR A 32 10.03 7.68 36.59
C THR A 32 9.12 7.35 37.77
N TYR A 33 7.81 7.62 37.61
CA TYR A 33 6.81 7.26 38.61
C TYR A 33 6.75 5.75 38.86
N LEU A 34 6.75 4.91 37.82
CA LEU A 34 6.71 3.45 37.97
C LEU A 34 7.97 2.91 38.65
N ALA A 35 9.15 3.39 38.25
CA ALA A 35 10.43 3.00 38.85
C ALA A 35 10.53 3.34 40.34
N SER A 36 9.84 4.42 40.78
CA SER A 36 9.81 4.82 42.19
C SER A 36 8.94 3.91 43.08
N ARG A 37 8.10 3.03 42.51
CA ARG A 37 7.09 2.28 43.28
C ARG A 37 7.71 1.12 44.07
N LYS A 38 7.41 1.12 45.37
CA LYS A 38 7.87 0.13 46.34
C LYS A 38 6.68 -0.53 47.02
N CYS A 39 6.87 -1.77 47.45
CA CYS A 39 5.89 -2.49 48.27
C CYS A 39 5.63 -1.72 49.57
N PRO A 40 4.37 -1.45 49.95
CA PRO A 40 4.05 -0.71 51.16
C PRO A 40 4.42 -1.45 52.46
N LYS A 41 4.57 -2.79 52.41
CA LYS A 41 4.87 -3.62 53.58
C LYS A 41 6.38 -3.76 53.86
N CYS A 42 7.21 -3.89 52.81
CA CYS A 42 8.63 -4.21 52.97
C CYS A 42 9.57 -3.32 52.14
N SER A 43 9.04 -2.26 51.53
CA SER A 43 9.78 -1.25 50.76
C SER A 43 10.59 -1.80 49.57
N THR A 44 10.34 -3.04 49.16
CA THR A 44 11.01 -3.65 48.00
C THR A 44 10.43 -3.07 46.70
N ALA A 45 11.30 -2.68 45.76
CA ALA A 45 10.88 -2.18 44.46
C ALA A 45 10.00 -3.21 43.74
N LEU A 46 8.86 -2.77 43.21
CA LEU A 46 7.89 -3.63 42.55
C LEU A 46 8.27 -3.96 41.10
N ILE A 47 8.96 -3.03 40.43
CA ILE A 47 9.48 -3.15 39.06
C ILE A 47 10.95 -2.71 39.09
N GLN A 48 11.84 -3.57 38.62
CA GLN A 48 13.30 -3.33 38.62
C GLN A 48 13.91 -3.49 37.24
N SER A 49 13.34 -4.36 36.40
CA SER A 49 13.89 -4.69 35.10
C SER A 49 12.78 -4.96 34.06
N PRO A 50 13.12 -4.91 32.75
CA PRO A 50 12.19 -5.32 31.69
C PRO A 50 11.64 -6.75 31.87
N ARG A 51 12.43 -7.65 32.44
CA ARG A 51 12.02 -9.05 32.72
C ARG A 51 10.84 -9.13 33.67
N ASP A 52 10.68 -8.14 34.54
CA ASP A 52 9.56 -8.11 35.48
C ASP A 52 8.24 -7.86 34.76
N ILE A 53 8.27 -7.06 33.69
CA ILE A 53 7.11 -6.74 32.87
C ILE A 53 6.77 -7.91 31.95
N MET A 54 7.78 -8.47 31.28
CA MET A 54 7.58 -9.65 30.44
C MET A 54 7.07 -10.85 31.24
N GLY A 55 7.59 -11.07 32.46
CA GLY A 55 7.11 -12.13 33.33
C GLY A 55 5.66 -11.96 33.79
N LEU A 56 5.19 -10.72 33.99
CA LEU A 56 3.77 -10.46 34.26
C LEU A 56 2.92 -10.87 33.06
N PHE A 57 3.31 -10.41 31.87
CA PHE A 57 2.58 -10.70 30.65
C PHE A 57 2.54 -12.19 30.30
N GLU A 58 3.67 -12.89 30.38
CA GLU A 58 3.76 -14.34 30.16
C GLU A 58 2.88 -15.12 31.14
N SER A 59 2.85 -14.69 32.41
CA SER A 59 1.95 -15.26 33.42
C SER A 59 0.47 -15.07 33.06
N TRP A 60 0.13 -13.91 32.50
CA TRP A 60 -1.24 -13.60 32.07
C TRP A 60 -1.68 -14.41 30.86
N LEU A 61 -0.87 -14.47 29.81
CA LEU A 61 -1.19 -15.26 28.61
C LEU A 61 -1.22 -16.77 28.87
N SER A 62 -0.37 -17.28 29.75
CA SER A 62 -0.38 -18.70 30.12
C SER A 62 -1.52 -19.07 31.07
N GLY A 63 -2.36 -18.11 31.46
CA GLY A 63 -3.48 -18.32 32.39
C GLY A 63 -3.07 -18.58 33.84
N LYS A 64 -1.78 -18.43 34.18
CA LYS A 64 -1.27 -18.59 35.55
C LYS A 64 -1.75 -17.50 36.48
N ALA A 65 -1.98 -16.30 35.96
CA ALA A 65 -2.56 -15.18 36.69
C ALA A 65 -3.50 -14.39 35.79
N GLN A 66 -4.43 -13.64 36.39
CA GLN A 66 -5.32 -12.74 35.67
C GLN A 66 -4.67 -11.36 35.52
N PRO A 67 -4.81 -10.67 34.36
CA PRO A 67 -4.31 -9.31 34.19
C PRO A 67 -4.84 -8.35 35.25
N SER A 68 -3.93 -7.73 36.00
CA SER A 68 -4.33 -6.81 37.07
C SER A 68 -3.32 -5.70 37.32
N SER A 69 -3.83 -4.55 37.74
CA SER A 69 -2.99 -3.49 38.32
C SER A 69 -2.38 -3.87 39.69
N LEU A 70 -2.82 -4.99 40.28
CA LEU A 70 -2.29 -5.54 41.51
C LEU A 70 -1.04 -6.37 41.24
N LEU A 71 0.06 -6.06 41.94
CA LEU A 71 1.31 -6.79 41.86
C LEU A 71 1.62 -7.48 43.19
N THR A 72 2.10 -8.72 43.11
CA THR A 72 2.55 -9.50 44.26
C THR A 72 4.02 -9.20 44.55
N CYS A 73 4.33 -8.72 45.75
CA CYS A 73 5.70 -8.45 46.16
C CYS A 73 6.53 -9.73 46.28
N ARG A 74 7.68 -9.78 45.61
CA ARG A 74 8.58 -10.96 45.62
C ARG A 74 9.21 -11.26 46.97
N LYS A 75 9.33 -10.26 47.85
CA LYS A 75 9.97 -10.41 49.17
C LYS A 75 9.00 -10.84 50.27
N CYS A 76 7.79 -10.28 50.30
CA CYS A 76 6.85 -10.48 51.41
C CYS A 76 5.48 -11.02 50.98
N SER A 77 5.30 -11.34 49.69
CA SER A 77 4.08 -11.85 49.07
C SER A 77 2.83 -10.97 49.23
N ALA A 78 2.98 -9.72 49.70
CA ALA A 78 1.88 -8.78 49.79
C ALA A 78 1.46 -8.32 48.40
N THR A 79 0.16 -8.38 48.12
CA THR A 79 -0.46 -7.91 46.88
C THR A 79 -0.92 -6.46 47.05
N THR A 80 -0.53 -5.59 46.13
CA THR A 80 -0.86 -4.16 46.19
C THR A 80 -1.01 -3.58 44.79
N CYS A 81 -1.90 -2.61 44.61
CA CYS A 81 -1.94 -1.88 43.35
C CYS A 81 -0.63 -1.11 43.14
N ILE A 82 -0.04 -1.23 41.95
CA ILE A 82 1.16 -0.49 41.54
C ILE A 82 1.00 1.04 41.67
N ALA A 83 -0.23 1.55 41.68
CA ALA A 83 -0.50 2.98 41.76
C ALA A 83 -1.15 3.43 43.08
N CYS A 84 -2.34 2.95 43.40
CA CYS A 84 -3.15 3.39 44.57
C CYS A 84 -2.79 2.66 45.88
N SER A 85 -1.99 1.58 45.80
CA SER A 85 -1.71 0.64 46.90
C SER A 85 -2.90 -0.07 47.58
N SER A 86 -4.14 0.14 47.11
CA SER A 86 -5.37 -0.56 47.56
C SER A 86 -5.44 -2.02 47.09
N GLN A 87 -6.39 -2.79 47.63
CA GLN A 87 -6.46 -4.25 47.56
C GLN A 87 -7.64 -4.87 46.77
N ALA A 88 -8.62 -4.10 46.26
CA ALA A 88 -9.80 -4.72 45.63
C ALA A 88 -10.32 -4.00 44.37
N PRO A 89 -9.78 -4.30 43.18
CA PRO A 89 -10.41 -3.92 41.92
C PRO A 89 -11.56 -4.86 41.56
N LYS A 90 -12.60 -4.36 40.87
CA LYS A 90 -13.65 -5.21 40.29
C LYS A 90 -13.15 -5.80 38.95
N PRO A 91 -13.23 -7.12 38.72
CA PRO A 91 -12.82 -7.72 37.47
C PRO A 91 -13.85 -7.46 36.36
N LEU A 92 -13.36 -7.20 35.15
CA LEU A 92 -14.09 -7.11 33.90
C LEU A 92 -13.74 -8.31 33.03
N ASN A 93 -14.74 -8.95 32.43
CA ASN A 93 -14.52 -10.07 31.53
C ASN A 93 -14.38 -9.58 30.08
N ILE A 94 -13.25 -9.86 29.44
CA ILE A 94 -12.95 -9.57 28.04
C ILE A 94 -12.68 -10.92 27.36
N GLU A 95 -13.63 -11.37 26.54
CA GLU A 95 -13.55 -12.65 25.79
C GLU A 95 -13.10 -13.88 26.61
N GLY A 96 -13.53 -13.96 27.88
CA GLY A 96 -13.20 -15.08 28.77
C GLY A 96 -12.01 -14.84 29.69
N MET A 97 -11.29 -13.71 29.55
CA MET A 97 -10.21 -13.31 30.44
C MET A 97 -10.67 -12.22 31.42
N GLN A 98 -10.34 -12.36 32.71
CA GLN A 98 -10.69 -11.35 33.70
C GLN A 98 -9.57 -10.32 33.85
N VAL A 99 -9.88 -9.06 33.54
CA VAL A 99 -8.95 -7.93 33.69
C VAL A 99 -9.45 -7.00 34.79
N SER A 100 -8.57 -6.55 35.67
CA SER A 100 -8.98 -5.71 36.82
C SER A 100 -8.02 -4.55 37.09
N TRP A 101 -8.54 -3.37 37.39
CA TRP A 101 -7.73 -2.22 37.82
C TRP A 101 -8.36 -1.45 38.97
N CYS A 102 -7.51 -0.94 39.88
CA CYS A 102 -7.94 -0.20 41.08
C CYS A 102 -8.36 1.24 40.76
N CYS A 103 -7.57 1.92 39.94
CA CYS A 103 -7.64 3.38 39.75
C CYS A 103 -7.17 3.75 38.34
N SER A 104 -7.36 5.02 37.98
CA SER A 104 -6.92 5.60 36.69
C SER A 104 -5.45 5.33 36.34
N ARG A 105 -4.53 5.45 37.32
CA ARG A 105 -3.10 5.16 37.12
C ARG A 105 -2.81 3.66 36.97
N GLY A 106 -3.60 2.81 37.62
CA GLY A 106 -3.51 1.35 37.45
C GLY A 106 -3.99 0.90 36.07
N ARG A 107 -5.03 1.54 35.52
CA ARG A 107 -5.48 1.34 34.13
C ARG A 107 -4.41 1.76 33.12
N LEU A 108 -3.77 2.91 33.35
CA LEU A 108 -2.65 3.39 32.52
C LEU A 108 -1.46 2.42 32.54
N PHE A 109 -1.13 1.86 33.72
CA PHE A 109 -0.11 0.82 33.84
C PHE A 109 -0.45 -0.41 33.01
N LEU A 110 -1.68 -0.92 33.07
CA LEU A 110 -2.10 -2.05 32.25
C LEU A 110 -1.97 -1.76 30.76
N LEU A 111 -2.39 -0.57 30.31
CA LEU A 111 -2.24 -0.15 28.91
C LEU A 111 -0.78 -0.24 28.47
N TRP A 112 0.14 0.29 29.28
CA TRP A 112 1.57 0.23 29.01
C TRP A 112 2.11 -1.21 28.97
N VAL A 113 1.74 -2.09 29.92
CA VAL A 113 2.21 -3.49 29.94
C VAL A 113 1.77 -4.25 28.68
N PHE A 114 0.49 -4.13 28.28
CA PHE A 114 0.00 -4.81 27.08
C PHE A 114 0.68 -4.30 25.81
N LEU A 115 0.98 -3.00 25.71
CA LEU A 115 1.70 -2.43 24.57
C LEU A 115 3.19 -2.81 24.58
N CYS A 116 3.84 -2.91 25.75
CA CYS A 116 5.20 -3.44 25.86
C CYS A 116 5.28 -4.88 25.31
N ALA A 117 4.32 -5.72 25.66
CA ALA A 117 4.27 -7.09 25.19
C ALA A 117 4.01 -7.19 23.67
N PHE A 118 3.09 -6.36 23.17
CA PHE A 118 2.85 -6.24 21.73
C PHE A 118 4.12 -5.85 20.97
N ASP A 119 4.78 -4.79 21.44
CA ASP A 119 5.97 -4.28 20.76
C ASP A 119 7.11 -5.30 20.77
N GLU A 120 7.31 -6.04 21.87
CA GLU A 120 8.34 -7.07 21.96
C GLU A 120 8.11 -8.17 20.91
N GLN A 121 6.88 -8.66 20.78
CA GLN A 121 6.53 -9.67 19.78
C GLN A 121 6.65 -9.11 18.35
N PHE A 122 6.14 -7.89 18.12
CA PHE A 122 6.22 -7.23 16.82
C PHE A 122 7.68 -7.04 16.38
N CYS A 123 8.52 -6.46 17.24
CA CYS A 123 9.93 -6.23 16.97
C CYS A 123 10.69 -7.54 16.74
N THR A 124 10.45 -8.56 17.57
CA THR A 124 11.09 -9.87 17.42
C THR A 124 10.75 -10.50 16.07
N ALA A 125 9.48 -10.43 15.66
CA ALA A 125 9.06 -10.94 14.35
C ALA A 125 9.72 -10.17 13.19
N LYS A 126 9.72 -8.83 13.24
CA LYS A 126 10.35 -8.00 12.18
C LYS A 126 11.85 -8.21 12.08
N LEU A 127 12.55 -8.34 13.20
CA LEU A 127 13.98 -8.63 13.23
C LEU A 127 14.29 -10.04 12.68
N ALA A 128 13.44 -11.04 12.98
CA ALA A 128 13.57 -12.37 12.41
C ALA A 128 13.35 -12.37 10.88
N GLU A 129 12.34 -11.64 10.39
CA GLU A 129 12.10 -11.45 8.95
C GLU A 129 13.26 -10.71 8.25
N ALA A 130 13.86 -9.72 8.91
CA ALA A 130 15.02 -9.01 8.36
C ALA A 130 16.25 -9.92 8.31
N ALA A 131 16.47 -10.76 9.32
CA ALA A 131 17.59 -11.70 9.37
C ALA A 131 17.50 -12.79 8.30
N THR A 132 16.29 -13.26 7.96
CA THR A 132 16.10 -14.23 6.86
C THR A 132 16.34 -13.58 5.50
N LYS A 133 15.95 -12.31 5.32
CA LYS A 133 16.26 -11.53 4.11
C LYS A 133 17.77 -11.23 3.96
N GLY A 134 18.47 -10.97 5.08
CA GLY A 134 19.90 -10.66 5.10
C GLY A 134 20.84 -11.83 4.77
N LYS A 135 20.39 -13.09 4.94
CA LYS A 135 21.15 -14.28 4.52
C LYS A 135 21.08 -14.57 3.02
N GLY A 136 20.34 -13.75 2.26
CA GLY A 136 20.17 -13.86 0.82
C GLY A 136 20.59 -12.61 0.06
N VAL A 137 21.83 -12.12 0.21
CA VAL A 137 22.34 -11.08 -0.71
C VAL A 137 23.79 -11.32 -1.13
N SER A 138 23.94 -12.06 -2.23
CA SER A 138 24.74 -11.61 -3.39
C SER A 138 23.92 -11.91 -4.64
N ARG A 139 22.97 -11.01 -4.94
CA ARG A 139 22.44 -10.76 -6.29
C ARG A 139 21.66 -9.45 -6.26
N SER A 140 22.01 -8.57 -7.19
CA SER A 140 21.54 -7.19 -7.30
C SER A 140 20.02 -7.06 -7.36
N SER A 141 19.53 -5.90 -6.88
CA SER A 141 18.17 -5.37 -6.97
C SER A 141 17.23 -6.10 -7.94
N ARG A 142 16.39 -6.98 -7.42
CA ARG A 142 15.23 -7.50 -8.14
C ARG A 142 14.02 -6.67 -7.76
N SER A 143 13.55 -5.85 -8.70
CA SER A 143 12.13 -5.53 -8.83
C SER A 143 11.34 -6.84 -8.95
N ASN A 144 10.06 -6.84 -8.55
CA ASN A 144 9.14 -7.98 -8.56
C ASN A 144 8.81 -8.56 -9.96
N GLY A 145 9.74 -8.51 -10.92
CA GLY A 145 9.67 -9.22 -12.19
C GLY A 145 10.09 -10.68 -12.01
N VAL A 146 9.23 -11.59 -12.45
CA VAL A 146 9.52 -13.03 -12.52
C VAL A 146 10.66 -13.26 -13.50
N GLY A 147 11.88 -13.42 -12.99
CA GLY A 147 13.08 -13.50 -13.82
C GLY A 147 13.21 -14.80 -14.62
N TYR A 148 13.70 -14.68 -15.85
CA TYR A 148 14.18 -15.79 -16.67
C TYR A 148 15.48 -16.37 -16.07
N GLY A 149 15.37 -17.53 -15.43
CA GLY A 149 16.53 -18.37 -15.12
C GLY A 149 16.76 -19.35 -16.26
N GLY A 150 17.76 -19.09 -17.10
CA GLY A 150 18.20 -20.05 -18.12
C GLY A 150 18.82 -21.28 -17.46
N GLY A 151 18.03 -22.33 -17.33
CA GLY A 151 18.49 -23.69 -17.05
C GLY A 151 18.64 -24.43 -18.38
N GLY A 152 19.87 -24.75 -18.77
CA GLY A 152 20.09 -25.68 -19.87
C GLY A 152 19.54 -27.05 -19.47
N VAL A 153 18.51 -27.52 -20.16
CA VAL A 153 17.88 -28.81 -19.90
C VAL A 153 18.52 -29.86 -20.82
N SER A 154 19.08 -30.91 -20.22
CA SER A 154 19.64 -32.04 -20.94
C SER A 154 18.52 -32.79 -21.68
N LEU A 155 18.82 -33.36 -22.85
CA LEU A 155 17.93 -34.19 -23.67
C LEU A 155 17.29 -35.37 -22.91
N THR A 156 17.83 -35.74 -21.74
CA THR A 156 17.29 -36.76 -20.84
C THR A 156 16.03 -36.33 -20.06
N ASP A 157 15.82 -35.03 -19.80
CA ASP A 157 14.64 -34.55 -19.05
C ASP A 157 13.36 -34.53 -19.89
N MET A 158 13.50 -34.60 -21.22
CA MET A 158 12.35 -34.62 -22.15
C MET A 158 11.51 -35.91 -22.07
N TYR A 159 12.04 -36.99 -21.49
CA TYR A 159 11.36 -38.30 -21.48
C TYR A 159 10.85 -38.78 -20.11
N PHE A 160 11.21 -38.14 -18.99
CA PHE A 160 10.82 -38.60 -17.63
C PHE A 160 10.17 -37.53 -16.72
N GLY A 161 9.83 -36.34 -17.23
CA GLY A 161 9.39 -35.18 -16.43
C GLY A 161 8.01 -35.23 -15.74
N ARG A 162 7.24 -36.34 -15.78
CA ARG A 162 5.86 -36.37 -15.20
C ARG A 162 5.75 -36.77 -13.73
N GLN A 163 6.81 -37.27 -13.08
CA GLN A 163 6.74 -37.71 -11.67
C GLN A 163 7.24 -36.68 -10.63
N GLY A 164 7.87 -35.57 -11.06
CA GLY A 164 8.45 -34.57 -10.15
C GLY A 164 7.53 -33.43 -9.71
N GLN A 165 6.51 -33.09 -10.51
CA GLN A 165 5.62 -31.93 -10.25
C GLN A 165 4.76 -32.10 -9.00
N GLY A 166 4.16 -33.29 -8.79
CA GLY A 166 3.28 -33.53 -7.64
C GLY A 166 4.00 -33.42 -6.28
N ARG A 167 5.30 -33.72 -6.22
CA ARG A 167 6.09 -33.63 -4.98
C ARG A 167 6.47 -32.19 -4.65
N ALA A 168 6.76 -31.37 -5.65
CA ALA A 168 7.02 -29.93 -5.49
C ALA A 168 5.76 -29.15 -5.13
N GLU A 169 4.62 -29.47 -5.76
CA GLU A 169 3.31 -28.88 -5.46
C GLU A 169 2.86 -29.22 -4.03
N MET A 170 3.04 -30.48 -3.58
CA MET A 170 2.76 -30.87 -2.20
C MET A 170 3.65 -30.15 -1.18
N ALA A 171 4.94 -29.97 -1.48
CA ALA A 171 5.86 -29.22 -0.62
C ALA A 171 5.46 -27.74 -0.51
N GLN A 172 5.14 -27.09 -1.63
CA GLN A 172 4.65 -25.71 -1.66
C GLN A 172 3.31 -25.56 -0.92
N ALA A 173 2.38 -26.51 -1.09
CA ALA A 173 1.12 -26.51 -0.36
C ALA A 173 1.33 -26.67 1.15
N GLN A 174 2.30 -27.50 1.57
CA GLN A 174 2.63 -27.67 2.99
C GLN A 174 3.28 -26.42 3.58
N GLU A 175 4.19 -25.76 2.87
CA GLU A 175 4.76 -24.47 3.28
C GLU A 175 3.69 -23.39 3.38
N LYS A 176 2.80 -23.29 2.39
CA LYS A 176 1.68 -22.33 2.40
C LYS A 176 0.76 -22.55 3.60
N ARG A 177 0.43 -23.81 3.94
CA ARG A 177 -0.37 -24.13 5.14
C ARG A 177 0.34 -23.75 6.44
N LYS A 178 1.66 -23.99 6.52
CA LYS A 178 2.46 -23.58 7.69
C LYS A 178 2.49 -22.06 7.83
N ALA A 179 2.68 -21.33 6.73
CA ALA A 179 2.64 -19.88 6.72
C ALA A 179 1.28 -19.33 7.15
N GLN A 180 0.18 -19.86 6.59
CA GLN A 180 -1.18 -19.49 6.98
C GLN A 180 -1.46 -19.76 8.46
N SER A 181 -1.02 -20.91 8.99
CA SER A 181 -1.19 -21.24 10.41
C SER A 181 -0.37 -20.30 11.33
N ALA A 182 0.82 -19.87 10.89
CA ALA A 182 1.63 -18.91 11.64
C ALA A 182 1.02 -17.49 11.61
N GLU A 183 0.50 -17.06 10.47
CA GLU A 183 -0.23 -15.80 10.32
C GLU A 183 -1.47 -15.79 11.22
N GLN A 184 -2.27 -16.86 11.20
CA GLN A 184 -3.47 -16.96 12.03
C GLN A 184 -3.15 -16.85 13.53
N LYS A 185 -2.10 -17.52 14.02
CA LYS A 185 -1.67 -17.39 15.42
C LYS A 185 -1.23 -15.97 15.78
N THR A 186 -0.57 -15.30 14.84
CA THR A 186 -0.14 -13.92 15.01
C THR A 186 -1.34 -12.97 15.05
N ASP A 187 -2.33 -13.20 14.20
CA ASP A 187 -3.59 -12.44 14.17
C ASP A 187 -4.43 -12.65 15.42
N GLU A 188 -4.51 -13.88 15.93
CA GLU A 188 -5.19 -14.19 17.18
C GLU A 188 -4.54 -13.42 18.34
N PHE A 189 -3.21 -13.44 18.44
CA PHE A 189 -2.48 -12.67 19.44
C PHE A 189 -2.71 -11.16 19.29
N ASN A 190 -2.52 -10.60 18.08
CA ASN A 190 -2.66 -9.17 17.82
C ASN A 190 -4.10 -8.69 18.06
N GLY A 191 -5.09 -9.49 17.67
CA GLY A 191 -6.50 -9.25 17.92
C GLY A 191 -6.82 -9.21 19.40
N GLN A 192 -6.29 -10.16 20.18
CA GLN A 192 -6.43 -10.16 21.65
C GLN A 192 -5.82 -8.91 22.29
N ILE A 193 -4.60 -8.52 21.90
CA ILE A 193 -3.99 -7.27 22.39
C ILE A 193 -4.87 -6.06 22.05
N LEU A 194 -5.32 -5.94 20.79
CA LEU A 194 -6.17 -4.84 20.37
C LEU A 194 -7.46 -4.78 21.18
N LEU A 195 -8.07 -5.92 21.52
CA LEU A 195 -9.24 -5.99 22.40
C LEU A 195 -8.94 -5.45 23.81
N PHE A 196 -7.81 -5.82 24.41
CA PHE A 196 -7.41 -5.27 25.71
C PHE A 196 -7.17 -3.76 25.63
N VAL A 197 -6.42 -3.33 24.61
CA VAL A 197 -6.13 -1.92 24.38
C VAL A 197 -7.42 -1.12 24.17
N GLU A 198 -8.39 -1.63 23.40
CA GLU A 198 -9.72 -1.03 23.17
C GLU A 198 -10.46 -0.72 24.49
N GLN A 199 -10.34 -1.60 25.48
CA GLN A 199 -10.94 -1.41 26.81
C GLN A 199 -10.13 -0.47 27.71
N LEU A 200 -8.81 -0.40 27.53
CA LEU A 200 -7.90 0.35 28.40
C LEU A 200 -7.69 1.81 27.96
N ILE A 201 -7.73 2.11 26.66
CA ILE A 201 -7.64 3.49 26.14
C ILE A 201 -8.87 4.32 26.56
N PRO A 202 -8.77 5.66 26.65
CA PRO A 202 -9.92 6.51 26.93
C PRO A 202 -10.93 6.49 25.77
N SER A 203 -12.22 6.39 26.08
CA SER A 203 -13.30 6.45 25.08
C SER A 203 -14.44 7.33 25.55
N LEU A 204 -14.93 8.20 24.67
CA LEU A 204 -16.06 9.09 24.94
C LEU A 204 -17.39 8.33 25.21
N ASP A 205 -17.47 7.05 24.82
CA ASP A 205 -18.60 6.17 25.12
C ASP A 205 -18.67 5.75 26.61
N ARG A 206 -17.57 5.94 27.35
CA ARG A 206 -17.41 5.55 28.75
C ARG A 206 -17.44 6.79 29.67
N GLN A 207 -18.00 6.62 30.86
CA GLN A 207 -18.30 7.73 31.77
C GLN A 207 -17.24 7.98 32.85
N SER A 208 -16.17 7.17 32.91
CA SER A 208 -15.16 7.29 33.96
C SER A 208 -14.35 8.59 33.84
N LYS A 209 -13.74 9.03 34.94
CA LYS A 209 -12.85 10.22 34.93
C LYS A 209 -11.70 10.06 33.93
N PHE A 210 -11.10 8.87 33.86
CA PHE A 210 -10.04 8.57 32.91
C PHE A 210 -10.49 8.69 31.45
N ASP A 211 -11.77 8.38 31.16
CA ASP A 211 -12.31 8.45 29.81
C ASP A 211 -12.70 9.87 29.37
N LYS A 212 -13.08 10.74 30.32
CA LYS A 212 -13.43 12.15 30.06
C LYS A 212 -12.20 13.07 30.02
N GLU A 213 -11.26 12.84 30.94
CA GLU A 213 -10.06 13.66 31.13
C GLU A 213 -8.83 12.75 31.29
N PRO A 214 -8.43 12.02 30.24
CA PRO A 214 -7.25 11.16 30.31
C PRO A 214 -5.97 12.00 30.45
N PRO A 215 -4.95 11.46 31.16
CA PRO A 215 -3.61 12.02 31.14
C PRO A 215 -3.05 12.15 29.71
N ALA A 216 -2.34 13.24 29.41
CA ALA A 216 -1.76 13.47 28.09
C ALA A 216 -0.78 12.37 27.66
N VAL A 217 -0.10 11.74 28.62
CA VAL A 217 0.82 10.60 28.39
C VAL A 217 0.17 9.41 27.68
N VAL A 218 -1.16 9.28 27.64
CA VAL A 218 -1.83 8.22 26.87
C VAL A 218 -1.44 8.30 25.39
N ALA A 219 -1.42 9.51 24.83
CA ALA A 219 -1.03 9.71 23.44
C ALA A 219 0.46 9.39 23.24
N ASP A 220 1.33 9.82 24.17
CA ASP A 220 2.76 9.48 24.13
C ASP A 220 3.01 7.97 24.19
N ILE A 221 2.29 7.22 25.02
CA ILE A 221 2.43 5.76 25.10
C ILE A 221 2.08 5.12 23.75
N LEU A 222 1.00 5.56 23.10
CA LEU A 222 0.60 5.07 21.79
C LEU A 222 1.63 5.45 20.71
N LEU A 223 2.14 6.68 20.73
CA LEU A 223 3.18 7.17 19.81
C LEU A 223 4.53 6.45 19.95
N ASN A 224 4.86 6.00 21.16
CA ASN A 224 6.08 5.25 21.42
C ASN A 224 5.93 3.74 21.18
N SER A 225 4.70 3.25 21.02
CA SER A 225 4.39 1.85 20.71
C SER A 225 4.40 1.55 19.22
N LYS A 226 4.73 0.30 18.89
CA LYS A 226 4.62 -0.27 17.54
C LYS A 226 3.18 -0.54 17.10
N ILE A 227 2.19 -0.42 17.99
CA ILE A 227 0.76 -0.63 17.64
C ILE A 227 0.29 0.29 16.50
N LEU A 228 0.85 1.50 16.44
CA LEU A 228 0.57 2.49 15.41
C LEU A 228 1.28 2.19 14.07
N SER A 229 2.46 1.57 14.13
CA SER A 229 3.15 1.03 12.95
C SER A 229 2.39 -0.17 12.39
N TYR A 230 1.95 -1.08 13.25
CA TYR A 230 1.10 -2.21 12.86
C TYR A 230 -0.25 -1.75 12.27
N SER A 231 -0.87 -0.73 12.86
CA SER A 231 -2.08 -0.10 12.31
C SER A 231 -1.85 0.42 10.88
N ALA A 232 -0.68 1.00 10.62
CA ALA A 232 -0.32 1.43 9.27
C ALA A 232 -0.08 0.24 8.32
N GLU A 233 0.47 -0.88 8.78
CA GLU A 233 0.62 -2.11 7.98
C GLU A 233 -0.75 -2.68 7.57
N LEU A 234 -1.72 -2.71 8.48
CA LEU A 234 -3.09 -3.16 8.18
C LEU A 234 -3.79 -2.24 7.17
N LEU A 235 -3.64 -0.92 7.30
CA LEU A 235 -4.25 0.04 6.35
C LEU A 235 -3.56 0.08 4.98
N ARG A 236 -2.28 -0.31 4.90
CA ARG A 236 -1.54 -0.45 3.64
C ARG A 236 -1.80 -1.77 2.93
N ASN A 237 -2.62 -2.66 3.50
CA ASN A 237 -2.94 -3.91 2.83
C ASN A 237 -3.71 -3.62 1.53
N ASP A 238 -3.06 -3.84 0.40
CA ASP A 238 -3.61 -3.60 -0.93
C ASP A 238 -4.57 -4.70 -1.42
N SER A 239 -4.77 -5.76 -0.62
CA SER A 239 -5.69 -6.85 -0.92
C SER A 239 -6.89 -6.86 0.04
N LEU A 240 -7.99 -6.24 -0.40
CA LEU A 240 -9.25 -6.27 0.35
C LEU A 240 -9.77 -7.70 0.58
N GLU A 241 -9.51 -8.63 -0.33
CA GLU A 241 -9.91 -10.04 -0.18
C GLU A 241 -9.13 -10.71 0.96
N ASP A 242 -7.83 -10.43 1.08
CA ASP A 242 -7.02 -10.96 2.17
C ASP A 242 -7.42 -10.38 3.52
N ALA A 243 -7.59 -9.06 3.58
CA ALA A 243 -8.09 -8.38 4.76
C ALA A 243 -9.48 -8.90 5.19
N ALA A 244 -10.37 -9.21 4.22
CA ALA A 244 -11.70 -9.73 4.51
C ALA A 244 -11.68 -11.12 5.16
N ARG A 245 -10.74 -12.00 4.76
CA ARG A 245 -10.53 -13.31 5.41
C ARG A 245 -10.08 -13.17 6.86
N ARG A 246 -9.40 -12.08 7.20
CA ARG A 246 -8.91 -11.73 8.54
C ARG A 246 -9.93 -10.92 9.34
N LYS A 247 -11.22 -11.14 9.09
CA LYS A 247 -12.35 -10.39 9.66
C LYS A 247 -12.27 -10.15 11.17
N PRO A 248 -11.97 -11.14 12.04
CA PRO A 248 -11.92 -10.90 13.50
C PRO A 248 -10.89 -9.84 13.89
N LEU A 249 -9.70 -9.88 13.28
CA LEU A 249 -8.65 -8.90 13.51
C LEU A 249 -9.08 -7.50 13.03
N TYR A 250 -9.56 -7.38 11.80
CA TYR A 250 -9.96 -6.08 11.23
C TYR A 250 -11.14 -5.46 11.96
N ASP A 251 -12.07 -6.26 12.49
CA ASP A 251 -13.21 -5.77 13.26
C ASP A 251 -12.76 -5.05 14.54
N VAL A 252 -11.87 -5.69 15.33
CA VAL A 252 -11.28 -5.06 16.52
C VAL A 252 -10.41 -3.86 16.13
N PHE A 253 -9.60 -4.00 15.08
CA PHE A 253 -8.72 -2.94 14.59
C PHE A 253 -9.49 -1.66 14.25
N PHE A 254 -10.59 -1.75 13.50
CA PHE A 254 -11.39 -0.57 13.16
C PHE A 254 -12.12 0.03 14.37
N ARG A 255 -12.52 -0.78 15.37
CA ARG A 255 -13.01 -0.24 16.64
C ARG A 255 -11.92 0.53 17.38
N PHE A 256 -10.72 -0.03 17.51
CA PHE A 256 -9.57 0.64 18.09
C PHE A 256 -9.28 1.97 17.38
N LEU A 257 -9.19 1.95 16.04
CA LEU A 257 -8.92 3.14 15.22
C LEU A 257 -9.97 4.23 15.43
N ARG A 258 -11.25 3.84 15.50
CA ARG A 258 -12.34 4.77 15.83
C ARG A 258 -12.10 5.39 17.19
N ILE A 259 -11.91 4.60 18.25
CA ILE A 259 -11.75 5.14 19.62
C ILE A 259 -10.60 6.15 19.70
N ILE A 260 -9.40 5.81 19.20
CA ILE A 260 -8.26 6.74 19.24
C ILE A 260 -8.49 7.98 18.38
N GLY A 261 -9.28 7.88 17.30
CA GLY A 261 -9.63 8.97 16.41
C GLY A 261 -10.77 9.88 16.89
N GLN A 262 -11.53 9.49 17.93
CA GLN A 262 -12.58 10.36 18.51
C GLN A 262 -12.09 11.21 19.67
N HIS A 263 -11.18 10.67 20.47
CA HIS A 263 -10.81 11.31 21.72
C HIS A 263 -9.83 12.48 21.47
N PRO A 264 -10.11 13.73 21.92
CA PRO A 264 -9.29 14.91 21.60
C PRO A 264 -7.81 14.78 21.98
N VAL A 265 -7.52 14.09 23.09
CA VAL A 265 -6.14 13.86 23.58
C VAL A 265 -5.34 12.94 22.63
N THR A 266 -5.97 11.94 22.01
CA THR A 266 -5.24 10.95 21.19
C THR A 266 -5.32 11.25 19.69
N ALA A 267 -6.44 11.80 19.21
CA ALA A 267 -6.78 11.80 17.80
C ALA A 267 -5.76 12.54 16.91
N ASN A 268 -5.41 13.78 17.26
CA ASN A 268 -4.50 14.59 16.46
C ASN A 268 -3.13 13.94 16.34
N GLN A 269 -2.55 13.49 17.45
CA GLN A 269 -1.21 12.93 17.48
C GLN A 269 -1.12 11.54 16.84
N THR A 270 -2.14 10.70 17.00
CA THR A 270 -2.06 9.27 16.62
C THR A 270 -2.70 8.93 15.28
N VAL A 271 -3.65 9.74 14.79
CA VAL A 271 -4.43 9.45 13.57
C VAL A 271 -4.24 10.50 12.48
N TYR A 272 -4.29 11.80 12.82
CA TYR A 272 -4.36 12.88 11.83
C TYR A 272 -3.01 13.52 11.47
N ASN A 273 -2.05 13.53 12.39
CA ASN A 273 -0.72 14.12 12.15
C ASN A 273 0.29 13.06 11.69
N GLU A 274 1.42 13.53 11.14
CA GLU A 274 2.60 12.70 10.92
C GLU A 274 3.11 12.14 12.24
N ARG A 275 3.64 10.92 12.19
CA ARG A 275 4.02 10.17 13.39
C ARG A 275 5.47 9.72 13.31
N PRO A 276 6.23 9.77 14.42
CA PRO A 276 7.58 9.24 14.46
C PRO A 276 7.54 7.71 14.41
N VAL A 277 8.25 7.12 13.45
CA VAL A 277 8.52 5.68 13.40
C VAL A 277 9.97 5.46 13.81
N ARG A 278 10.15 4.62 14.84
CA ARG A 278 11.45 4.22 15.36
C ARG A 278 11.88 2.87 14.76
N PRO A 279 13.19 2.57 14.69
CA PRO A 279 13.70 1.27 14.27
C PRO A 279 13.12 0.12 15.10
N ASP A 280 13.08 -1.09 14.55
CA ASP A 280 12.54 -2.27 15.24
C ASP A 280 13.40 -2.76 16.40
N THR A 281 14.60 -2.20 16.57
CA THR A 281 15.43 -2.37 17.76
C THR A 281 14.99 -1.51 18.94
N VAL A 282 14.09 -0.54 18.72
CA VAL A 282 13.59 0.37 19.75
C VAL A 282 12.08 0.16 19.94
N ASN A 283 11.70 -0.25 21.14
CA ASN A 283 10.32 -0.48 21.59
C ASN A 283 10.04 0.17 22.95
N LEU A 284 8.78 0.14 23.42
CA LEU A 284 8.39 0.71 24.71
C LEU A 284 9.26 0.24 25.89
N LEU A 285 9.68 -1.03 25.96
CA LEU A 285 10.53 -1.51 27.05
C LEU A 285 11.93 -0.89 26.99
N THR A 286 12.55 -0.86 25.82
CA THR A 286 13.88 -0.23 25.65
C THR A 286 13.84 1.27 25.93
N ILE A 287 12.78 1.97 25.54
CA ILE A 287 12.59 3.39 25.87
C ILE A 287 12.41 3.56 27.38
N SER A 288 11.61 2.69 28.01
CA SER A 288 11.30 2.77 29.44
C SER A 288 12.48 2.47 30.37
N PHE A 289 13.38 1.54 30.00
CA PHE A 289 14.43 1.07 30.91
C PHE A 289 15.85 1.43 30.46
N GLN A 290 16.07 1.70 29.17
CA GLN A 290 17.40 1.94 28.61
C GLN A 290 17.55 3.35 28.03
N ASN A 291 16.48 4.17 28.06
CA ASN A 291 16.41 5.44 27.34
C ASN A 291 16.86 5.31 25.89
N ALA A 292 16.52 4.19 25.25
CA ALA A 292 16.95 3.92 23.88
C ALA A 292 16.38 4.96 22.92
N SER A 293 17.25 5.56 22.12
CA SER A 293 16.90 6.50 21.06
C SER A 293 17.33 5.94 19.71
N GLY A 294 16.53 6.15 18.68
CA GLY A 294 16.86 5.81 17.30
C GLY A 294 16.54 6.97 16.36
N LYS A 295 17.08 6.93 15.13
CA LYS A 295 16.69 7.89 14.10
C LYS A 295 15.20 7.72 13.81
N GLU A 296 14.43 8.78 14.03
CA GLU A 296 12.99 8.78 13.79
C GLU A 296 12.71 9.15 12.33
N GLU A 297 11.82 8.41 11.70
CA GLU A 297 11.31 8.71 10.36
C GLU A 297 9.85 9.17 10.47
N ALA A 298 9.49 10.22 9.74
CA ALA A 298 8.12 10.67 9.68
C ALA A 298 7.29 9.71 8.82
N ALA A 299 6.25 9.14 9.41
CA ALA A 299 5.30 8.28 8.70
C ALA A 299 3.99 9.00 8.39
N THR A 300 3.41 8.63 7.25
CA THR A 300 2.10 9.07 6.79
C THR A 300 1.03 8.91 7.88
N PRO A 301 0.14 9.91 8.07
CA PRO A 301 -0.99 9.80 8.98
C PRO A 301 -1.87 8.57 8.70
N LEU A 302 -2.46 7.97 9.74
CA LEU A 302 -3.40 6.85 9.54
C LEU A 302 -4.64 7.27 8.77
N ALA A 303 -5.10 8.51 8.97
CA ALA A 303 -6.22 9.06 8.24
C ALA A 303 -6.00 9.02 6.72
N ASP A 304 -4.78 9.31 6.26
CA ASP A 304 -4.44 9.30 4.83
C ASP A 304 -4.31 7.88 4.28
N LEU A 305 -3.72 6.96 5.05
CA LEU A 305 -3.70 5.53 4.68
C LEU A 305 -5.12 4.97 4.55
N LEU A 306 -6.01 5.33 5.49
CA LEU A 306 -7.42 4.93 5.43
C LEU A 306 -8.14 5.56 4.24
N ARG A 307 -7.88 6.83 3.91
CA ARG A 307 -8.46 7.48 2.72
C ARG A 307 -8.05 6.74 1.45
N ASN A 308 -6.78 6.33 1.33
CA ASN A 308 -6.30 5.55 0.20
C ASN A 308 -6.98 4.18 0.12
N LEU A 309 -7.12 3.47 1.25
CA LEU A 309 -7.83 2.20 1.31
C LEU A 309 -9.33 2.35 0.95
N ASN A 310 -9.96 3.45 1.38
CA ASN A 310 -11.36 3.73 1.10
C ASN A 310 -11.65 3.94 -0.40
N VAL A 311 -10.67 4.39 -1.19
CA VAL A 311 -10.81 4.43 -2.66
C VAL A 311 -11.12 3.04 -3.20
N GLN A 312 -10.40 2.01 -2.75
CA GLN A 312 -10.63 0.63 -3.18
C GLN A 312 -12.00 0.12 -2.69
N SER A 313 -12.33 0.38 -1.42
CA SER A 313 -13.62 -0.04 -0.84
C SER A 313 -14.82 0.57 -1.57
N THR A 314 -14.72 1.84 -1.98
CA THR A 314 -15.79 2.52 -2.72
C THR A 314 -16.02 1.89 -4.10
N ILE A 315 -14.94 1.57 -4.82
CA ILE A 315 -15.02 0.89 -6.13
C ILE A 315 -15.66 -0.49 -5.97
N MET A 316 -15.23 -1.25 -4.95
CA MET A 316 -15.79 -2.57 -4.65
C MET A 316 -17.29 -2.50 -4.35
N LEU A 317 -17.72 -1.56 -3.51
CA LEU A 317 -19.14 -1.36 -3.15
C LEU A 317 -20.00 -0.97 -4.36
N ASN A 318 -19.49 -0.05 -5.20
CA ASN A 318 -20.18 0.36 -6.43
C ASN A 318 -20.31 -0.81 -7.41
N GLY A 319 -19.23 -1.58 -7.59
CA GLY A 319 -19.23 -2.77 -8.43
C GLY A 319 -20.20 -3.85 -7.94
N ALA A 320 -20.25 -4.08 -6.63
CA ALA A 320 -21.17 -5.04 -6.02
C ALA A 320 -22.64 -4.62 -6.12
N THR A 321 -22.93 -3.31 -6.04
CA THR A 321 -24.29 -2.78 -6.21
C THR A 321 -24.84 -3.11 -7.61
N LYS A 322 -23.99 -3.01 -8.64
CA LYS A 322 -24.34 -3.38 -10.02
C LYS A 322 -24.41 -4.90 -10.26
N ASN A 323 -23.76 -5.70 -9.41
CA ASN A 323 -23.56 -7.15 -9.62
C ASN A 323 -23.84 -8.00 -8.37
N GLN A 324 -24.98 -7.79 -7.73
CA GLN A 324 -25.27 -8.33 -6.39
C GLN A 324 -25.11 -9.86 -6.28
N LYS A 325 -25.47 -10.60 -7.33
CA LYS A 325 -25.44 -12.08 -7.34
C LYS A 325 -24.04 -12.64 -7.09
N ASP A 326 -22.99 -11.98 -7.59
CA ASP A 326 -21.60 -12.42 -7.43
C ASP A 326 -21.03 -12.23 -6.01
N PHE A 327 -21.76 -11.55 -5.12
CA PHE A 327 -21.32 -11.24 -3.76
C PHE A 327 -22.18 -11.92 -2.68
N GLN A 328 -23.11 -12.80 -3.04
CA GLN A 328 -24.02 -13.44 -2.09
C GLN A 328 -23.37 -14.54 -1.24
N ASN A 329 -22.23 -15.09 -1.69
CA ASN A 329 -21.50 -16.09 -0.92
C ASN A 329 -20.83 -15.48 0.34
N GLU A 330 -20.43 -16.33 1.27
CA GLU A 330 -19.85 -15.91 2.56
C GLU A 330 -18.64 -14.97 2.37
N GLU A 331 -17.71 -15.32 1.49
CA GLU A 331 -16.55 -14.49 1.17
C GLU A 331 -16.94 -13.12 0.61
N GLY A 332 -17.94 -13.07 -0.25
CA GLY A 332 -18.50 -11.82 -0.78
C GLY A 332 -19.10 -10.96 0.33
N GLN A 333 -19.86 -11.56 1.25
CA GLN A 333 -20.44 -10.84 2.38
C GLN A 333 -19.38 -10.32 3.36
N GLN A 334 -18.33 -11.09 3.63
CA GLN A 334 -17.20 -10.64 4.45
C GLN A 334 -16.45 -9.46 3.80
N LEU A 335 -16.22 -9.52 2.49
CA LEU A 335 -15.60 -8.43 1.72
C LEU A 335 -16.46 -7.16 1.74
N LEU A 336 -17.77 -7.28 1.52
CA LEU A 336 -18.69 -6.14 1.58
C LEU A 336 -18.79 -5.55 2.99
N TRP A 337 -18.80 -6.38 4.03
CA TRP A 337 -18.72 -5.92 5.40
C TRP A 337 -17.46 -5.08 5.62
N LEU A 338 -16.29 -5.58 5.20
CA LEU A 338 -15.02 -4.86 5.38
C LEU A 338 -15.05 -3.52 4.65
N CYS A 339 -15.50 -3.51 3.39
CA CYS A 339 -15.59 -2.28 2.59
C CYS A 339 -16.52 -1.24 3.23
N ARG A 340 -17.66 -1.67 3.80
CA ARG A 340 -18.57 -0.78 4.55
C ARG A 340 -17.90 -0.22 5.79
N VAL A 341 -17.21 -1.06 6.58
CA VAL A 341 -16.50 -0.60 7.78
C VAL A 341 -15.40 0.41 7.44
N ILE A 342 -14.63 0.18 6.37
CA ILE A 342 -13.62 1.12 5.87
C ILE A 342 -14.29 2.44 5.48
N TYR A 343 -15.35 2.38 4.67
CA TYR A 343 -16.08 3.54 4.20
C TYR A 343 -16.65 4.35 5.37
N ASP A 344 -17.40 3.71 6.26
CA ASP A 344 -18.02 4.35 7.42
C ASP A 344 -16.97 4.98 8.34
N THR A 345 -15.86 4.28 8.59
CA THR A 345 -14.77 4.81 9.43
C THR A 345 -14.08 5.99 8.76
N SER A 346 -13.87 5.93 7.44
CA SER A 346 -13.25 7.00 6.66
C SER A 346 -14.12 8.26 6.65
N GLN A 347 -15.42 8.13 6.33
CA GLN A 347 -16.37 9.25 6.37
C GLN A 347 -16.46 9.85 7.77
N TRP A 348 -16.56 8.99 8.79
CA TRP A 348 -16.67 9.43 10.17
C TRP A 348 -15.45 10.25 10.63
N LEU A 349 -14.24 9.82 10.26
CA LEU A 349 -13.01 10.58 10.57
C LEU A 349 -12.93 11.90 9.79
N LEU A 350 -13.42 11.95 8.56
CA LEU A 350 -13.49 13.18 7.76
C LEU A 350 -14.42 14.22 8.40
N ASP A 351 -15.62 13.82 8.80
CA ASP A 351 -16.62 14.71 9.44
C ASP A 351 -16.16 15.30 10.78
N LYS A 352 -15.21 14.63 11.43
CA LYS A 352 -14.68 15.00 12.75
C LYS A 352 -13.31 15.65 12.71
N THR A 353 -12.73 15.83 11.52
CA THR A 353 -11.48 16.59 11.37
C THR A 353 -11.80 18.07 11.59
N PRO A 354 -11.29 18.75 12.63
CA PRO A 354 -11.44 20.20 12.76
C PRO A 354 -10.79 20.85 11.54
N GLY A 355 -11.51 21.72 10.83
CA GLY A 355 -10.98 22.43 9.68
C GLY A 355 -9.68 23.16 10.06
N GLY A 356 -8.55 22.70 9.50
CA GLY A 356 -7.26 23.33 9.76
C GLY A 356 -6.03 22.42 9.74
N CYS A 357 -5.88 21.56 8.72
CA CYS A 357 -4.59 21.19 8.10
C CYS A 357 -4.87 20.16 7.00
N GLY A 358 -5.35 20.67 5.88
CA GLY A 358 -5.79 19.88 4.75
C GLY A 358 -6.59 20.79 3.86
N THR A 359 -5.90 21.51 2.98
CA THR A 359 -6.53 22.15 1.82
C THR A 359 -7.47 21.14 1.17
N GLY A 360 -8.79 21.37 1.25
CA GLY A 360 -9.76 20.64 0.43
C GLY A 360 -11.06 20.20 1.10
N THR A 361 -11.82 21.11 1.72
CA THR A 361 -13.29 21.05 1.57
C THR A 361 -13.62 21.49 0.16
N GLY A 362 -13.54 20.55 -0.78
CA GLY A 362 -13.75 20.79 -2.20
C GLY A 362 -13.80 19.48 -2.96
N GLY A 363 -14.95 18.81 -2.90
CA GLY A 363 -15.33 17.74 -3.83
C GLY A 363 -14.51 16.45 -3.76
N LEU A 364 -15.17 15.35 -4.09
CA LEU A 364 -14.55 14.09 -4.53
C LEU A 364 -13.81 14.22 -5.87
N GLY A 365 -13.12 15.33 -6.11
CA GLY A 365 -12.40 15.61 -7.35
C GLY A 365 -11.69 16.95 -7.26
N ASN A 366 -10.35 16.93 -7.33
CA ASN A 366 -9.45 18.02 -7.77
C ASN A 366 -8.03 17.99 -7.16
N ALA A 367 -7.54 16.83 -6.71
CA ALA A 367 -6.16 16.49 -7.06
C ALA A 367 -6.25 15.79 -8.41
N PRO A 368 -5.61 16.27 -9.50
CA PRO A 368 -5.60 15.52 -10.74
C PRO A 368 -4.85 14.21 -10.43
N LYS A 369 -5.60 13.12 -10.23
CA LYS A 369 -5.07 11.79 -10.47
C LYS A 369 -4.61 11.83 -11.92
N GLU A 370 -3.32 12.08 -12.16
CA GLU A 370 -2.68 11.92 -13.47
C GLU A 370 -3.25 10.62 -14.05
N TYR A 371 -3.95 10.71 -15.18
CA TYR A 371 -4.99 9.81 -15.71
C TYR A 371 -4.73 8.29 -15.64
N GLY A 372 -4.58 7.71 -14.45
CA GLY A 372 -4.08 6.35 -14.26
C GLY A 372 -5.04 5.30 -14.80
N ILE A 373 -6.27 5.25 -14.27
CA ILE A 373 -7.32 4.36 -14.76
C ILE A 373 -8.63 5.12 -14.95
N VAL A 374 -9.27 4.95 -16.11
CA VAL A 374 -10.45 5.72 -16.50
C VAL A 374 -11.52 4.82 -17.11
N GLU A 375 -12.75 4.94 -16.63
CA GLU A 375 -13.93 4.32 -17.26
C GLU A 375 -14.30 5.11 -18.53
N VAL A 376 -14.59 4.41 -19.63
CA VAL A 376 -15.04 5.04 -20.87
C VAL A 376 -16.26 4.31 -21.47
N PRO A 377 -17.07 4.98 -22.32
CA PRO A 377 -18.15 4.32 -23.04
C PRO A 377 -17.67 3.08 -23.80
N ASP A 378 -18.49 2.04 -23.83
CA ASP A 378 -18.10 0.74 -24.39
C ASP A 378 -17.68 0.83 -25.86
N ASP A 379 -18.35 1.66 -26.65
CA ASP A 379 -18.06 1.82 -28.07
C ASP A 379 -16.67 2.40 -28.32
N HIS A 380 -16.14 3.21 -27.41
CA HIS A 380 -14.77 3.74 -27.50
C HIS A 380 -13.71 2.63 -27.39
N ILE A 381 -13.99 1.57 -26.63
CA ILE A 381 -13.11 0.39 -26.53
C ILE A 381 -13.40 -0.55 -27.69
N PHE A 382 -14.63 -1.04 -27.82
CA PHE A 382 -15.01 -2.12 -28.74
C PHE A 382 -14.72 -1.81 -30.20
N ARG A 383 -14.85 -0.54 -30.63
CA ARG A 383 -14.64 -0.14 -32.03
C ARG A 383 -13.26 -0.50 -32.60
N THR A 384 -12.23 -0.53 -31.74
CA THR A 384 -10.84 -0.73 -32.19
C THR A 384 -10.11 -1.88 -31.50
N HIS A 385 -10.80 -2.59 -30.60
CA HIS A 385 -10.21 -3.68 -29.81
C HIS A 385 -10.10 -4.97 -30.63
N CYS A 386 -8.93 -5.61 -30.65
CA CYS A 386 -8.68 -6.83 -31.41
C CYS A 386 -9.57 -8.01 -30.97
N PHE A 387 -9.92 -8.06 -29.69
CA PHE A 387 -10.80 -9.10 -29.13
C PHE A 387 -12.30 -8.75 -29.16
N ALA A 388 -12.72 -7.63 -29.78
CA ALA A 388 -14.12 -7.18 -29.75
C ALA A 388 -15.11 -8.25 -30.27
N ARG A 389 -14.75 -8.95 -31.36
CA ARG A 389 -15.59 -10.03 -31.91
C ARG A 389 -15.71 -11.19 -30.93
N GLU A 390 -14.61 -11.62 -30.32
CA GLU A 390 -14.62 -12.71 -29.33
C GLU A 390 -15.43 -12.32 -28.09
N ALA A 391 -15.21 -11.11 -27.57
CA ALA A 391 -15.91 -10.58 -26.40
C ALA A 391 -17.43 -10.45 -26.61
N SER A 392 -17.87 -10.24 -27.85
CA SER A 392 -19.29 -10.13 -28.22
C SER A 392 -19.99 -11.50 -28.28
N HIS A 393 -19.24 -12.59 -28.51
CA HIS A 393 -19.75 -13.96 -28.58
C HIS A 393 -19.41 -14.77 -27.31
N MET A 394 -19.12 -14.08 -26.21
CA MET A 394 -18.70 -14.74 -24.98
C MET A 394 -19.86 -15.58 -24.41
N PRO A 395 -19.60 -16.85 -24.01
CA PRO A 395 -20.59 -17.65 -23.30
C PRO A 395 -20.87 -17.07 -21.91
N ASN A 396 -21.88 -17.62 -21.21
CA ASN A 396 -22.19 -17.19 -19.86
C ASN A 396 -20.95 -17.27 -18.94
N PRO A 397 -20.60 -16.17 -18.25
CA PRO A 397 -19.41 -16.13 -17.41
C PRO A 397 -19.56 -17.05 -16.19
N ALA A 398 -18.43 -17.55 -15.68
CA ALA A 398 -18.42 -18.32 -14.44
C ALA A 398 -18.86 -17.44 -13.23
N PRO A 399 -19.57 -18.02 -12.23
CA PRO A 399 -19.90 -17.29 -11.00
C PRO A 399 -18.66 -16.74 -10.31
N GLY A 400 -18.73 -15.51 -9.78
CA GLY A 400 -17.62 -14.85 -9.10
C GLY A 400 -16.62 -14.18 -10.04
N ARG A 401 -16.72 -14.37 -11.36
CA ARG A 401 -15.85 -13.70 -12.33
C ARG A 401 -15.96 -12.18 -12.25
N ILE A 402 -17.18 -11.66 -12.11
CA ILE A 402 -17.37 -10.19 -12.03
C ILE A 402 -16.78 -9.64 -10.73
N LYS A 403 -16.99 -10.31 -9.59
CA LYS A 403 -16.31 -9.98 -8.33
C LYS A 403 -14.79 -9.90 -8.55
N ARG A 404 -14.19 -10.90 -9.20
CA ARG A 404 -12.75 -10.89 -9.49
C ARG A 404 -12.33 -9.71 -10.37
N LEU A 405 -13.07 -9.39 -11.43
CA LEU A 405 -12.75 -8.24 -12.29
C LEU A 405 -12.83 -6.91 -11.54
N ILE A 406 -13.78 -6.76 -10.62
CA ILE A 406 -13.85 -5.61 -9.71
C ILE A 406 -12.63 -5.58 -8.79
N THR A 407 -12.20 -6.73 -8.25
CA THR A 407 -10.96 -6.83 -7.47
C THR A 407 -9.74 -6.37 -8.28
N GLU A 408 -9.59 -6.84 -9.53
CA GLU A 408 -8.50 -6.39 -10.41
C GLU A 408 -8.53 -4.87 -10.62
N LEU A 409 -9.73 -4.30 -10.84
CA LEU A 409 -9.91 -2.85 -10.99
C LEU A 409 -9.51 -2.08 -9.73
N THR A 410 -9.82 -2.60 -8.53
CA THR A 410 -9.39 -1.99 -7.27
C THR A 410 -7.87 -1.98 -7.16
N SER A 411 -7.20 -3.09 -7.47
CA SER A 411 -5.74 -3.20 -7.44
C SER A 411 -5.06 -2.28 -8.47
N LEU A 412 -5.63 -2.15 -9.67
CA LEU A 412 -5.12 -1.21 -10.68
C LEU A 412 -5.26 0.25 -10.24
N THR A 413 -6.36 0.62 -9.58
CA THR A 413 -6.61 2.01 -9.21
C THR A 413 -5.60 2.57 -8.22
N THR A 414 -5.07 1.73 -7.32
CA THR A 414 -4.10 2.14 -6.31
C THR A 414 -2.67 1.66 -6.58
N GLY A 415 -2.49 0.60 -7.38
CA GLY A 415 -1.20 -0.06 -7.57
C GLY A 415 -0.50 0.23 -8.89
N LEU A 416 -1.12 0.96 -9.83
CA LEU A 416 -0.48 1.26 -11.12
C LEU A 416 0.80 2.10 -10.93
N PRO A 417 1.95 1.66 -11.47
CA PRO A 417 3.16 2.46 -11.43
C PRO A 417 3.05 3.67 -12.39
N PRO A 418 3.81 4.75 -12.14
CA PRO A 418 3.87 5.88 -13.05
C PRO A 418 4.20 5.47 -14.49
N GLY A 419 3.50 6.08 -15.45
CA GLY A 419 3.71 5.81 -16.87
C GLY A 419 2.90 4.63 -17.42
N ILE A 420 2.01 4.01 -16.64
CA ILE A 420 0.99 3.07 -17.14
C ILE A 420 -0.38 3.72 -17.02
N PHE A 421 -1.12 3.74 -18.13
CA PHE A 421 -2.46 4.32 -18.22
C PHE A 421 -3.45 3.28 -18.73
N VAL A 422 -4.62 3.16 -18.10
CA VAL A 422 -5.63 2.13 -18.39
C VAL A 422 -6.98 2.76 -18.69
N LYS A 423 -7.65 2.29 -19.72
CA LYS A 423 -9.05 2.63 -20.05
C LYS A 423 -9.86 1.36 -20.19
N TYR A 424 -11.02 1.29 -19.54
CA TYR A 424 -11.88 0.10 -19.54
C TYR A 424 -13.31 0.47 -19.92
N ALA A 425 -14.02 -0.50 -20.51
CA ALA A 425 -15.39 -0.31 -20.95
C ALA A 425 -16.37 -0.27 -19.76
N SER A 426 -17.26 0.73 -19.77
CA SER A 426 -18.24 1.02 -18.71
C SER A 426 -19.13 -0.15 -18.28
N SER A 427 -19.55 -1.02 -19.21
CA SER A 427 -20.36 -2.20 -18.89
C SER A 427 -19.59 -3.52 -18.98
N ARG A 428 -18.35 -3.49 -19.49
CA ARG A 428 -17.53 -4.66 -19.81
C ARG A 428 -16.16 -4.53 -19.18
N LEU A 429 -16.09 -4.77 -17.86
CA LEU A 429 -14.86 -4.72 -17.06
C LEU A 429 -13.76 -5.68 -17.57
N ASP A 430 -14.15 -6.67 -18.36
CA ASP A 430 -13.25 -7.64 -18.99
C ASP A 430 -12.57 -7.11 -20.27
N MET A 431 -12.90 -5.90 -20.71
CA MET A 431 -12.37 -5.26 -21.92
C MET A 431 -11.61 -4.00 -21.53
N MET A 432 -10.27 -4.05 -21.65
CA MET A 432 -9.38 -2.97 -21.25
C MET A 432 -8.40 -2.64 -22.37
N LYS A 433 -8.04 -1.37 -22.48
CA LYS A 433 -6.88 -0.92 -23.23
C LYS A 433 -5.91 -0.26 -22.26
N PHE A 434 -4.62 -0.43 -22.50
CA PHE A 434 -3.62 0.25 -21.70
C PHE A 434 -2.46 0.76 -22.54
N VAL A 435 -1.82 1.82 -22.07
CA VAL A 435 -0.62 2.42 -22.66
C VAL A 435 0.49 2.39 -21.63
N ILE A 436 1.67 1.93 -22.04
CA ILE A 436 2.90 2.02 -21.25
C ILE A 436 3.81 3.07 -21.89
N VAL A 437 4.27 4.03 -21.09
CA VAL A 437 5.37 4.92 -21.43
C VAL A 437 6.66 4.11 -21.31
N GLY A 438 7.46 4.10 -22.38
CA GLY A 438 8.73 3.37 -22.41
C GLY A 438 9.66 3.82 -21.28
N PRO A 439 10.23 2.88 -20.50
CA PRO A 439 11.03 3.22 -19.33
C PRO A 439 12.32 3.99 -19.65
N SER A 440 12.75 4.81 -18.70
CA SER A 440 14.04 5.53 -18.78
C SER A 440 15.22 4.56 -18.87
N GLY A 441 16.23 4.91 -19.65
CA GLY A 441 17.44 4.10 -19.85
C GLY A 441 17.27 2.97 -20.87
N THR A 442 16.10 2.85 -21.52
CA THR A 442 15.82 1.79 -22.50
C THR A 442 15.72 2.36 -23.91
N PRO A 443 15.86 1.57 -24.98
CA PRO A 443 15.63 2.05 -26.35
C PRO A 443 14.15 2.40 -26.63
N TYR A 444 13.27 2.25 -25.64
CA TYR A 444 11.84 2.58 -25.68
C TYR A 444 11.51 3.92 -25.01
N GLU A 445 12.47 4.51 -24.29
CA GLU A 445 12.30 5.66 -23.41
C GLU A 445 11.40 6.76 -24.00
N ASN A 446 10.38 7.15 -23.22
CA ASN A 446 9.36 8.17 -23.57
C ASN A 446 8.41 7.83 -24.74
N GLY A 447 8.54 6.69 -25.41
CA GLY A 447 7.58 6.23 -26.41
C GLY A 447 6.27 5.75 -25.77
N LEU A 448 5.14 5.88 -26.48
CA LEU A 448 3.84 5.34 -26.05
C LEU A 448 3.55 4.00 -26.75
N PHE A 449 3.31 2.96 -25.94
CA PHE A 449 3.05 1.60 -26.40
C PHE A 449 1.65 1.14 -25.97
N GLU A 450 0.73 1.00 -26.93
CA GLU A 450 -0.68 0.60 -26.68
C GLU A 450 -0.88 -0.92 -26.74
N PHE A 451 -1.71 -1.43 -25.85
CA PHE A 451 -2.11 -2.82 -25.74
C PHE A 451 -3.62 -2.95 -25.56
N ASP A 452 -4.19 -4.01 -26.13
CA ASP A 452 -5.54 -4.50 -25.84
C ASP A 452 -5.45 -5.65 -24.84
N LEU A 453 -6.34 -5.69 -23.85
CA LEU A 453 -6.44 -6.74 -22.85
C LEU A 453 -7.87 -7.22 -22.72
N PHE A 454 -8.04 -8.54 -22.74
CA PHE A 454 -9.34 -9.18 -22.64
C PHE A 454 -9.32 -10.34 -21.65
N CYS A 455 -10.22 -10.31 -20.67
CA CYS A 455 -10.42 -11.43 -19.74
C CYS A 455 -11.49 -12.39 -20.32
N PRO A 456 -11.16 -13.64 -20.66
CA PRO A 456 -12.14 -14.58 -21.23
C PRO A 456 -13.21 -15.04 -20.20
N ALA A 457 -14.20 -15.82 -20.64
CA ALA A 457 -15.35 -16.25 -19.82
C ALA A 457 -14.97 -17.07 -18.57
N ASN A 458 -13.86 -17.81 -18.66
CA ASN A 458 -13.31 -18.66 -17.62
C ASN A 458 -12.22 -17.97 -16.78
N TYR A 459 -11.97 -16.67 -16.99
CA TYR A 459 -11.14 -15.88 -16.09
C TYR A 459 -11.72 -15.88 -14.66
N PRO A 460 -10.91 -16.00 -13.58
CA PRO A 460 -9.44 -16.03 -13.53
C PRO A 460 -8.81 -17.42 -13.61
N PHE A 461 -9.55 -18.48 -13.94
CA PHE A 461 -8.99 -19.83 -14.07
C PHE A 461 -8.05 -19.98 -15.27
N VAL A 462 -8.12 -19.04 -16.21
CA VAL A 462 -7.12 -18.85 -17.27
C VAL A 462 -6.63 -17.40 -17.26
N SER A 463 -5.47 -17.18 -17.88
CA SER A 463 -4.86 -15.86 -18.05
C SER A 463 -5.74 -14.91 -18.87
N PRO A 464 -5.57 -13.58 -18.70
CA PRO A 464 -6.09 -12.64 -19.68
C PRO A 464 -5.37 -12.82 -21.02
N LYS A 465 -6.03 -12.44 -22.12
CA LYS A 465 -5.38 -12.27 -23.43
C LYS A 465 -4.86 -10.85 -23.54
N CYS A 466 -3.67 -10.68 -24.10
CA CYS A 466 -3.05 -9.38 -24.31
C CYS A 466 -2.50 -9.29 -25.75
N TRP A 467 -2.67 -8.13 -26.36
CA TRP A 467 -2.29 -7.88 -27.75
C TRP A 467 -1.64 -6.53 -27.92
N PHE A 468 -0.45 -6.50 -28.51
CA PHE A 468 0.28 -5.27 -28.78
C PHE A 468 -0.25 -4.61 -30.06
N ARG A 469 -0.71 -3.37 -29.93
CA ARG A 469 -1.34 -2.60 -31.02
C ARG A 469 -0.32 -2.04 -32.02
N GLY A 470 0.94 -1.87 -31.60
CA GLY A 470 2.03 -1.34 -32.43
C GLY A 470 2.53 -2.30 -33.53
N ALA A 471 2.03 -3.53 -33.54
CA ALA A 471 2.25 -4.52 -34.61
C ALA A 471 1.52 -4.17 -35.93
N ARG A 472 0.59 -3.20 -35.91
CA ARG A 472 0.04 -2.65 -37.16
C ARG A 472 1.21 -2.10 -37.99
N ARG A 473 1.38 -2.63 -39.22
CA ARG A 473 2.48 -2.38 -40.18
C ARG A 473 3.65 -3.37 -40.13
N GLY A 474 3.52 -4.52 -39.48
CA GLY A 474 4.52 -5.61 -39.55
C GLY A 474 5.84 -5.32 -38.83
N ILE A 475 5.81 -4.40 -37.85
CA ILE A 475 7.01 -3.92 -37.13
C ILE A 475 7.17 -4.71 -35.83
N THR A 476 8.36 -5.30 -35.64
CA THR A 476 8.76 -5.96 -34.40
C THR A 476 9.63 -5.04 -33.55
N PHE A 477 9.13 -4.61 -32.39
CA PHE A 477 9.85 -3.74 -31.43
C PHE A 477 10.71 -4.51 -30.43
N ASN A 478 10.38 -5.77 -30.19
CA ASN A 478 11.02 -6.64 -29.20
C ASN A 478 10.79 -8.10 -29.64
N PRO A 479 11.70 -9.06 -29.37
CA PRO A 479 11.45 -10.48 -29.65
C PRO A 479 10.14 -11.01 -29.05
N ASN A 480 9.71 -10.48 -27.90
CA ASN A 480 8.45 -10.86 -27.26
C ASN A 480 7.23 -10.03 -27.68
N LEU A 481 7.38 -9.06 -28.59
CA LEU A 481 6.29 -8.28 -29.19
C LEU A 481 6.25 -8.56 -30.69
N HIS A 482 5.48 -9.58 -31.06
CA HIS A 482 5.47 -10.11 -32.41
C HIS A 482 4.83 -9.14 -33.42
N ALA A 483 5.22 -9.28 -34.70
CA ALA A 483 4.70 -8.48 -35.80
C ALA A 483 3.20 -8.69 -36.09
N ASP A 484 2.61 -9.80 -35.62
CA ASP A 484 1.17 -10.01 -35.66
C ASP A 484 0.47 -9.28 -34.50
N GLY A 485 1.17 -9.00 -33.39
CA GLY A 485 0.65 -8.36 -32.18
C GLY A 485 0.62 -9.27 -30.97
N LYS A 486 1.01 -10.55 -31.10
CA LYS A 486 1.12 -11.47 -29.97
C LYS A 486 2.17 -10.97 -28.97
N VAL A 487 1.80 -11.00 -27.69
CA VAL A 487 2.70 -10.70 -26.56
C VAL A 487 3.14 -12.02 -25.93
N CYS A 488 4.45 -12.23 -25.86
CA CYS A 488 5.06 -13.41 -25.24
C CYS A 488 5.44 -13.12 -23.78
N LEU A 489 4.69 -13.71 -22.86
CA LEU A 489 4.90 -13.57 -21.42
C LEU A 489 4.38 -14.81 -20.71
N SER A 490 5.12 -15.33 -19.72
CA SER A 490 4.75 -16.58 -19.04
C SER A 490 3.41 -16.46 -18.29
N LEU A 491 3.13 -15.30 -17.68
CA LEU A 491 1.84 -15.00 -17.06
C LEU A 491 0.66 -14.97 -18.04
N LEU A 492 0.92 -14.86 -19.34
CA LEU A 492 -0.11 -14.97 -20.38
C LEU A 492 -0.23 -16.40 -20.94
N GLY A 493 0.64 -17.32 -20.51
CA GLY A 493 0.74 -18.68 -21.06
C GLY A 493 1.32 -18.73 -22.48
N THR A 494 1.96 -17.64 -22.93
CA THR A 494 2.51 -17.53 -24.29
C THR A 494 4.03 -17.70 -24.33
N TRP A 495 4.66 -17.99 -23.20
CA TRP A 495 6.10 -18.13 -23.06
C TRP A 495 6.47 -18.99 -21.84
N GLU A 496 7.69 -19.53 -21.80
CA GLU A 496 8.18 -20.33 -20.67
C GLU A 496 8.49 -19.47 -19.44
N GLY A 497 8.23 -19.96 -18.24
CA GLY A 497 8.47 -19.25 -16.98
C GLY A 497 7.39 -19.53 -15.95
N GLU A 498 7.21 -18.64 -14.98
CA GLU A 498 6.12 -18.79 -14.01
C GLU A 498 4.78 -18.61 -14.71
N PRO A 499 3.91 -19.63 -14.69
CA PRO A 499 2.63 -19.57 -15.37
C PRO A 499 1.62 -18.72 -14.59
N TRP A 500 0.52 -18.36 -15.25
CA TRP A 500 -0.65 -17.78 -14.60
C TRP A 500 -1.18 -18.70 -13.49
N ARG A 501 -1.38 -18.15 -12.30
CA ARG A 501 -1.94 -18.85 -11.13
C ARG A 501 -3.30 -18.24 -10.76
N PRO A 502 -4.41 -18.97 -10.94
CA PRO A 502 -5.73 -18.48 -10.58
C PRO A 502 -5.80 -18.01 -9.12
N GLY A 503 -6.30 -16.79 -8.90
CA GLY A 503 -6.44 -16.19 -7.57
C GLY A 503 -5.16 -15.58 -6.98
N GLU A 504 -3.98 -15.86 -7.55
CA GLU A 504 -2.70 -15.29 -7.12
C GLU A 504 -2.15 -14.27 -8.12
N SER A 505 -2.18 -14.60 -9.42
CA SER A 505 -1.72 -13.69 -10.47
C SER A 505 -2.71 -12.55 -10.72
N THR A 506 -2.22 -11.35 -11.05
CA THR A 506 -3.06 -10.16 -11.31
C THR A 506 -2.80 -9.51 -12.66
N ILE A 507 -3.77 -8.74 -13.17
CA ILE A 507 -3.62 -7.91 -14.37
C ILE A 507 -2.51 -6.87 -14.15
N LEU A 508 -2.41 -6.31 -12.94
CA LEU A 508 -1.34 -5.39 -12.56
C LEU A 508 0.04 -6.03 -12.76
N GLN A 509 0.23 -7.28 -12.32
CA GLN A 509 1.49 -8.02 -12.54
C GLN A 509 1.79 -8.23 -14.02
N VAL A 510 0.79 -8.47 -14.87
CA VAL A 510 0.98 -8.55 -16.33
C VAL A 510 1.51 -7.21 -16.87
N MET A 511 0.88 -6.09 -16.51
CA MET A 511 1.30 -4.75 -16.98
C MET A 511 2.71 -4.38 -16.51
N ILE A 512 3.02 -4.62 -15.23
CA ILE A 512 4.36 -4.39 -14.67
C ILE A 512 5.40 -5.32 -15.33
N SER A 513 5.05 -6.57 -15.59
CA SER A 513 5.93 -7.54 -16.26
C SER A 513 6.28 -7.11 -17.68
N ILE A 514 5.31 -6.60 -18.44
CA ILE A 514 5.57 -6.05 -19.78
C ILE A 514 6.52 -4.85 -19.68
N GLN A 515 6.26 -3.91 -18.76
CA GLN A 515 7.12 -2.74 -18.57
C GLN A 515 8.55 -3.13 -18.18
N ALA A 516 8.72 -4.05 -17.23
CA ALA A 516 10.02 -4.39 -16.66
C ALA A 516 10.84 -5.36 -17.51
N MET A 517 10.19 -6.33 -18.16
CA MET A 517 10.90 -7.45 -18.81
C MET A 517 10.92 -7.34 -20.33
N ILE A 518 9.89 -6.76 -20.94
CA ILE A 518 9.81 -6.60 -22.39
C ILE A 518 10.40 -5.26 -22.79
N LEU A 519 9.97 -4.16 -22.17
CA LEU A 519 10.49 -2.82 -22.45
C LEU A 519 11.80 -2.53 -21.69
N CYS A 520 12.78 -3.43 -21.80
CA CYS A 520 14.02 -3.43 -21.04
C CYS A 520 15.21 -2.74 -21.77
N GLU A 521 16.36 -2.61 -21.10
CA GLU A 521 17.56 -1.94 -21.62
C GLU A 521 18.22 -2.67 -22.81
N GLU A 522 18.21 -4.01 -22.81
CA GLU A 522 18.85 -4.84 -23.84
C GLU A 522 17.87 -5.88 -24.41
N PRO A 523 16.86 -5.45 -25.18
CA PRO A 523 15.80 -6.30 -25.70
C PRO A 523 16.26 -7.43 -26.62
N PHE A 524 17.45 -7.36 -27.21
CA PHE A 524 18.00 -8.47 -28.02
C PHE A 524 18.18 -9.75 -27.20
N CYS A 525 18.47 -9.61 -25.90
CA CYS A 525 18.65 -10.75 -24.99
C CYS A 525 17.34 -11.45 -24.61
N ASN A 526 16.19 -10.91 -25.02
CA ASN A 526 14.89 -11.55 -24.80
C ASN A 526 14.65 -12.73 -25.77
N GLU A 527 15.44 -12.84 -26.83
CA GLU A 527 15.44 -14.01 -27.71
C GLU A 527 16.12 -15.19 -26.98
N PRO A 528 15.47 -16.37 -26.85
CA PRO A 528 16.02 -17.53 -26.15
C PRO A 528 17.46 -17.88 -26.53
N SER A 529 17.79 -17.81 -27.82
CA SER A 529 19.11 -18.14 -28.33
C SER A 529 20.19 -17.08 -28.02
N PHE A 530 19.83 -15.90 -27.53
CA PHE A 530 20.73 -14.76 -27.33
C PHE A 530 20.72 -14.20 -25.90
N GLY A 531 20.25 -14.96 -24.90
CA GLY A 531 20.19 -14.52 -23.50
C GLY A 531 21.52 -14.06 -22.88
N SER A 532 22.66 -14.55 -23.39
CA SER A 532 24.01 -14.15 -22.97
C SER A 532 24.62 -13.01 -23.80
N ALA A 533 23.91 -12.47 -24.79
CA ALA A 533 24.42 -11.45 -25.72
C ALA A 533 24.45 -10.02 -25.14
N ARG A 534 24.44 -9.88 -23.80
CA ARG A 534 24.50 -8.57 -23.15
C ARG A 534 25.80 -7.85 -23.49
N GLY A 535 25.70 -6.57 -23.83
CA GLY A 535 26.82 -5.72 -24.20
C GLY A 535 27.44 -6.01 -25.57
N THR A 536 26.96 -7.02 -26.31
CA THR A 536 27.51 -7.35 -27.64
C THR A 536 27.19 -6.28 -28.67
N ARG A 537 27.88 -6.37 -29.82
CA ARG A 537 27.64 -5.47 -30.96
C ARG A 537 26.20 -5.62 -31.47
N GLU A 538 25.70 -6.85 -31.51
CA GLU A 538 24.35 -7.19 -31.97
C GLU A 538 23.28 -6.58 -31.06
N SER A 539 23.45 -6.69 -29.73
CA SER A 539 22.56 -6.05 -28.76
C SER A 539 22.51 -4.53 -28.97
N LYS A 540 23.67 -3.89 -29.12
CA LYS A 540 23.75 -2.44 -29.37
C LYS A 540 23.12 -2.03 -30.70
N MET A 541 23.28 -2.83 -31.77
CA MET A 541 22.65 -2.59 -33.07
C MET A 541 21.12 -2.71 -32.97
N TYR A 542 20.63 -3.74 -32.26
CA TYR A 542 19.21 -3.93 -32.01
C TYR A 542 18.62 -2.75 -31.23
N ASN A 543 19.33 -2.25 -30.21
CA ASN A 543 18.93 -1.06 -29.47
C ASN A 543 18.78 0.17 -30.38
N LYS A 544 19.74 0.42 -31.28
CA LYS A 544 19.67 1.55 -32.24
C LYS A 544 18.47 1.42 -33.18
N ARG A 545 18.17 0.19 -33.62
CA ARG A 545 16.95 -0.09 -34.40
C ARG A 545 15.70 0.24 -33.59
N CYS A 546 15.61 -0.24 -32.35
CA CYS A 546 14.48 0.04 -31.46
C CYS A 546 14.32 1.55 -31.20
N GLN A 547 15.40 2.29 -30.94
CA GLN A 547 15.35 3.76 -30.76
C GLN A 547 14.71 4.46 -31.97
N SER A 548 15.13 4.09 -33.18
CA SER A 548 14.58 4.65 -34.42
C SER A 548 13.09 4.34 -34.57
N LEU A 549 12.69 3.09 -34.31
CA LEU A 549 11.28 2.68 -34.33
C LEU A 549 10.45 3.40 -33.25
N THR A 550 11.00 3.57 -32.04
CA THR A 550 10.36 4.30 -30.93
C THR A 550 10.08 5.74 -31.34
N ILE A 551 11.05 6.45 -31.91
CA ILE A 551 10.84 7.84 -32.35
C ILE A 551 9.75 7.90 -33.42
N GLN A 552 9.84 7.06 -34.44
CA GLN A 552 8.91 7.11 -35.57
C GLN A 552 7.48 6.73 -35.16
N TYR A 553 7.32 5.59 -34.48
CA TYR A 553 6.02 4.96 -34.28
C TYR A 553 5.44 5.17 -32.89
N ALA A 554 6.27 5.28 -31.86
CA ALA A 554 5.84 5.46 -30.48
C ALA A 554 5.88 6.93 -30.02
N MET A 555 6.48 7.86 -30.80
CA MET A 555 6.45 9.30 -30.53
C MET A 555 5.79 10.10 -31.66
N LEU A 556 6.39 10.13 -32.86
CA LEU A 556 5.93 10.99 -33.96
C LEU A 556 4.51 10.65 -34.41
N ASN A 557 4.18 9.38 -34.62
CA ASN A 557 2.81 8.99 -35.00
C ASN A 557 1.77 9.36 -33.92
N TRP A 558 2.12 9.24 -32.63
CA TRP A 558 1.25 9.65 -31.54
C TRP A 558 1.06 11.16 -31.45
N LEU A 559 2.10 11.94 -31.76
CA LEU A 559 2.03 13.40 -31.78
C LEU A 559 1.26 13.93 -33.00
N THR A 560 1.42 13.30 -34.16
CA THR A 560 0.84 13.75 -35.44
C THR A 560 -0.58 13.24 -35.66
N SER A 561 -0.89 12.03 -35.18
CA SER A 561 -2.20 11.40 -35.32
C SER A 561 -2.57 10.64 -34.04
N PRO A 562 -2.78 11.35 -32.92
CA PRO A 562 -3.13 10.72 -31.65
C PRO A 562 -4.43 9.93 -31.76
N PRO A 563 -4.47 8.67 -31.27
CA PRO A 563 -5.73 7.94 -31.17
C PRO A 563 -6.75 8.73 -30.33
N PRO A 564 -8.01 8.88 -30.77
CA PRO A 564 -9.02 9.66 -30.04
C PRO A 564 -9.18 9.24 -28.58
N LEU A 565 -9.08 7.95 -28.32
CA LEU A 565 -9.17 7.38 -26.97
C LEU A 565 -8.08 7.91 -26.04
N TRP A 566 -6.90 8.32 -26.54
CA TRP A 566 -5.72 8.61 -25.73
C TRP A 566 -5.23 10.06 -25.84
N GLN A 567 -6.04 10.97 -26.38
CA GLN A 567 -5.65 12.38 -26.57
C GLN A 567 -5.23 13.06 -25.26
N ASP A 568 -5.92 12.76 -24.17
CA ASP A 568 -5.61 13.22 -22.82
C ASP A 568 -4.21 12.76 -22.36
N VAL A 569 -3.90 11.48 -22.53
CA VAL A 569 -2.61 10.88 -22.17
C VAL A 569 -1.48 11.45 -23.03
N VAL A 570 -1.69 11.58 -24.34
CA VAL A 570 -0.73 12.20 -25.28
C VAL A 570 -0.43 13.62 -24.83
N ASN A 571 -1.47 14.42 -24.61
CA ASN A 571 -1.31 15.82 -24.21
C ASN A 571 -0.58 15.95 -22.88
N LEU A 572 -0.94 15.13 -21.89
CA LEU A 572 -0.28 15.13 -20.58
C LEU A 572 1.20 14.75 -20.70
N HIS A 573 1.50 13.59 -21.31
CA HIS A 573 2.84 13.04 -21.39
C HIS A 573 3.79 13.96 -22.16
N PHE A 574 3.43 14.33 -23.39
CA PHE A 574 4.32 15.14 -24.22
C PHE A 574 4.44 16.58 -23.69
N LYS A 575 3.43 17.14 -23.01
CA LYS A 575 3.57 18.43 -22.32
C LYS A 575 4.57 18.36 -21.17
N LYS A 576 4.53 17.29 -20.37
CA LYS A 576 5.42 17.09 -19.21
C LYS A 576 6.86 16.76 -19.64
N SER A 577 7.01 15.96 -20.70
CA SER A 577 8.27 15.30 -21.05
C SER A 577 8.94 15.84 -22.32
N ALA A 578 8.37 16.84 -23.01
CA ALA A 578 8.91 17.34 -24.29
C ALA A 578 10.42 17.66 -24.25
N SER A 579 10.88 18.39 -23.22
CA SER A 579 12.29 18.74 -23.08
C SER A 579 13.19 17.51 -22.86
N GLN A 580 12.72 16.54 -22.07
CA GLN A 580 13.45 15.30 -21.82
C GLN A 580 13.52 14.45 -23.09
N ILE A 581 12.42 14.33 -23.84
CA ILE A 581 12.37 13.61 -25.12
C ILE A 581 13.43 14.13 -26.09
N LEU A 582 13.54 15.46 -26.25
CA LEU A 582 14.55 16.05 -27.13
C LEU A 582 15.97 15.76 -26.66
N GLN A 583 16.24 15.77 -25.36
CA GLN A 583 17.55 15.40 -24.80
C GLN A 583 17.87 13.92 -25.03
N THR A 584 16.88 13.04 -24.88
CA THR A 584 17.03 11.60 -25.12
C THR A 584 17.34 11.31 -26.59
N VAL A 585 16.61 11.92 -27.51
CA VAL A 585 16.85 11.78 -28.96
C VAL A 585 18.21 12.36 -29.36
N GLU A 586 18.61 13.49 -28.78
CA GLU A 586 19.95 14.06 -28.99
C GLU A 586 21.06 13.11 -28.53
N ARG A 587 20.88 12.48 -27.37
CA ARG A 587 21.81 11.50 -26.83
C ARG A 587 21.93 10.29 -27.74
N TRP A 588 20.81 9.76 -28.24
CA TRP A 588 20.80 8.64 -29.19
C TRP A 588 21.47 9.02 -30.52
N ALA A 589 21.22 10.22 -31.06
CA ALA A 589 21.86 10.70 -32.28
C ALA A 589 23.40 10.78 -32.14
N LYS A 590 23.90 11.20 -30.97
CA LYS A 590 25.36 11.28 -30.69
C LYS A 590 26.04 9.93 -30.56
N GLN A 591 25.31 8.86 -30.23
CA GLN A 591 25.86 7.49 -30.15
C GLN A 591 26.17 6.89 -31.54
N GLY A 592 25.90 7.66 -32.62
CA GLY A 592 26.20 7.36 -34.02
C GLY A 592 25.31 6.26 -34.60
N ASP A 593 25.01 6.31 -35.89
CA ASP A 593 24.40 5.17 -36.58
C ASP A 593 25.48 4.16 -36.95
N THR A 594 25.24 2.88 -36.69
CA THR A 594 25.98 1.85 -37.42
C THR A 594 25.43 1.85 -38.83
N GLY A 595 26.02 2.66 -39.71
CA GLY A 595 25.60 2.76 -41.10
C GLY A 595 25.49 1.38 -41.76
N SER A 596 24.40 1.22 -42.52
CA SER A 596 24.28 0.36 -43.69
C SER A 596 24.46 -1.17 -43.51
N ASN A 597 23.38 -1.89 -43.82
CA ASN A 597 23.34 -3.31 -44.21
C ASN A 597 23.95 -4.34 -43.25
N SER A 598 23.26 -4.59 -42.13
CA SER A 598 23.38 -5.91 -41.48
C SER A 598 22.25 -6.79 -42.02
N PHE A 599 22.57 -7.95 -42.60
CA PHE A 599 21.62 -8.90 -43.20
C PHE A 599 20.54 -9.45 -42.24
N ARG A 600 20.61 -9.11 -40.93
CA ARG A 600 19.74 -9.69 -39.89
C ARG A 600 18.50 -8.87 -39.55
N PHE A 601 18.45 -7.58 -39.89
CA PHE A 601 17.33 -6.71 -39.48
C PHE A 601 16.89 -5.78 -40.60
N ASP A 602 15.59 -5.52 -40.68
CA ASP A 602 15.03 -4.58 -41.65
C ASP A 602 15.64 -3.18 -41.49
N PRO A 603 15.96 -2.50 -42.60
CA PRO A 603 16.52 -1.16 -42.55
C PRO A 603 15.53 -0.17 -41.94
N VAL A 604 16.04 0.69 -41.04
CA VAL A 604 15.29 1.79 -40.42
C VAL A 604 16.04 3.11 -40.64
N SER A 605 15.30 4.21 -40.66
CA SER A 605 15.92 5.53 -40.80
C SER A 605 16.78 5.87 -39.57
N PRO A 606 17.95 6.49 -39.76
CA PRO A 606 18.78 7.11 -38.73
C PRO A 606 18.02 7.90 -37.67
N VAL A 607 18.39 7.78 -36.40
CA VAL A 607 17.82 8.61 -35.32
C VAL A 607 17.96 10.10 -35.61
N ALA A 608 19.12 10.51 -36.14
CA ALA A 608 19.41 11.91 -36.47
C ALA A 608 18.42 12.50 -37.51
N SER A 609 17.88 11.66 -38.40
CA SER A 609 16.95 12.12 -39.45
C SER A 609 15.60 12.59 -38.91
N PHE A 610 15.16 12.06 -37.76
CA PHE A 610 13.87 12.40 -37.17
C PHE A 610 13.89 13.69 -36.34
N LYS A 611 15.08 14.16 -35.95
CA LYS A 611 15.24 15.28 -35.01
C LYS A 611 14.53 16.57 -35.46
N PRO A 612 14.65 17.05 -36.72
CA PRO A 612 13.97 18.28 -37.14
C PRO A 612 12.44 18.19 -37.02
N GLN A 613 11.86 17.07 -37.47
CA GLN A 613 10.42 16.84 -37.41
C GLN A 613 9.94 16.74 -35.97
N LEU A 614 10.64 15.99 -35.12
CA LEU A 614 10.29 15.83 -33.72
C LEU A 614 10.36 17.16 -32.96
N GLN A 615 11.41 17.95 -33.21
CA GLN A 615 11.57 19.27 -32.61
C GLN A 615 10.44 20.21 -33.03
N ALA A 616 10.05 20.23 -34.31
CA ALA A 616 8.93 21.03 -34.81
C ALA A 616 7.60 20.61 -34.15
N THR A 617 7.35 19.30 -34.07
CA THR A 617 6.10 18.74 -33.53
C THR A 617 5.96 18.96 -32.02
N LEU A 618 7.08 18.98 -31.28
CA LEU A 618 7.09 19.24 -29.83
C LEU A 618 7.10 20.73 -29.44
N GLN A 619 7.35 21.65 -30.38
CA GLN A 619 7.39 23.09 -30.07
C GLN A 619 6.15 23.62 -29.33
N PRO A 620 4.90 23.26 -29.71
CA PRO A 620 3.71 23.74 -29.00
C PRO A 620 3.68 23.32 -27.53
N TYR A 621 4.08 22.08 -27.25
CA TYR A 621 4.13 21.53 -25.89
C TYR A 621 5.16 22.25 -25.01
N ILE A 622 6.34 22.56 -25.56
CA ILE A 622 7.41 23.30 -24.85
C ILE A 622 6.98 24.74 -24.53
N ARG A 623 6.28 25.41 -25.45
CA ARG A 623 5.78 26.78 -25.23
C ARG A 623 4.72 26.79 -24.13
N SER A 624 3.81 25.82 -24.15
CA SER A 624 2.72 25.71 -23.17
C SER A 624 3.22 25.42 -21.74
N SER A 625 4.32 24.67 -21.57
CA SER A 625 4.87 24.37 -20.25
C SER A 625 5.58 25.58 -19.63
N LYS A 626 6.25 26.41 -20.43
CA LYS A 626 6.90 27.66 -19.99
C LYS A 626 5.90 28.75 -19.58
N GLN A 627 4.72 28.82 -20.21
CA GLN A 627 3.67 29.76 -19.81
C GLN A 627 3.02 29.39 -18.47
N SER A 628 2.83 28.09 -18.19
CA SER A 628 2.30 27.64 -16.89
C SER A 628 3.27 27.89 -15.72
N THR A 629 4.58 27.81 -15.94
CA THR A 629 5.58 28.13 -14.90
C THR A 629 5.79 29.64 -14.73
N GLY A 630 5.63 30.42 -15.81
CA GLY A 630 5.67 31.89 -15.76
C GLY A 630 4.53 32.53 -14.95
N ASN A 631 3.31 32.00 -15.05
CA ASN A 631 2.17 32.50 -14.27
C ASN A 631 2.27 32.18 -12.77
N VAL A 632 2.89 31.05 -12.40
CA VAL A 632 3.17 30.70 -11.00
C VAL A 632 4.27 31.61 -10.42
N ALA A 633 5.28 31.96 -11.23
CA ALA A 633 6.33 32.90 -10.84
C ALA A 633 5.84 34.36 -10.73
N GLN A 634 4.90 34.80 -11.58
CA GLN A 634 4.30 36.14 -11.51
C GLN A 634 3.29 36.29 -10.35
N GLN A 635 2.60 35.23 -9.94
CA GLN A 635 1.81 35.24 -8.70
C GLN A 635 2.68 35.21 -7.43
N ALA A 636 3.89 34.65 -7.48
CA ALA A 636 4.85 34.72 -6.37
C ALA A 636 5.54 36.09 -6.24
N GLN A 637 5.65 36.87 -7.32
CA GLN A 637 6.26 38.21 -7.30
C GLN A 637 5.27 39.37 -7.08
N SER A 638 3.97 39.16 -7.30
CA SER A 638 2.93 40.18 -7.03
C SER A 638 2.42 40.18 -5.58
N GLY A 639 2.82 39.22 -4.75
CA GLY A 639 2.54 39.19 -3.30
C GLY A 639 3.52 39.99 -2.43
N ALA A 640 4.54 40.62 -3.02
CA ALA A 640 5.60 41.35 -2.30
C ALA A 640 5.74 42.80 -2.80
N SER A 641 4.63 43.55 -2.91
CA SER A 641 4.69 45.02 -3.03
C SER A 641 3.35 45.70 -2.73
N SER A 642 2.89 45.63 -1.48
CA SER A 642 1.91 46.61 -0.97
C SER A 642 2.01 46.77 0.55
N GLY A 643 3.16 47.22 1.03
CA GLY A 643 3.30 47.79 2.37
C GLY A 643 3.16 49.31 2.31
N SER A 644 1.94 49.84 2.18
CA SER A 644 1.71 51.28 2.31
C SER A 644 1.64 51.64 3.80
N SER A 645 2.62 52.42 4.25
CA SER A 645 2.68 53.00 5.59
C SER A 645 1.55 54.03 5.79
N SER A 646 0.60 53.72 6.68
CA SER A 646 -0.36 54.70 7.20
C SER A 646 0.27 55.41 8.42
N LYS A 647 0.91 56.57 8.18
CA LYS A 647 1.25 57.52 9.25
C LYS A 647 0.00 58.35 9.57
N PHE A 648 -0.44 58.26 10.83
CA PHE A 648 -1.37 59.19 11.45
C PHE A 648 -0.79 60.61 11.44
N GLY A 649 -1.56 61.56 10.90
CA GLY A 649 -1.28 62.99 10.93
C GLY A 649 -2.55 63.77 11.27
N PHE A 650 -2.60 64.32 12.47
CA PHE A 650 -3.56 65.33 12.92
C PHE A 650 -3.43 66.60 12.07
N GLY A 651 -4.55 67.25 11.68
CA GLY A 651 -4.48 68.61 11.12
C GLY A 651 -5.73 69.17 10.43
N ARG A 652 -6.66 69.70 11.25
CA ARG A 652 -7.64 70.79 11.06
C ARG A 652 -7.77 71.55 9.70
N ARG A 653 -9.06 71.86 9.42
CA ARG A 653 -9.66 73.09 8.80
C ARG A 653 -9.23 73.38 7.34
N HIS A 654 -10.12 73.68 6.41
CA HIS A 654 -11.32 74.52 6.42
C HIS A 654 -12.38 74.00 5.44
#